data_AF-A0A9W8GQG6-F1
#
_entry.id   AF-A0A9W8GQG6-F1
#
_cell.length_a   1.000
_cell.length_b   1.000
_cell.length_c   1.000
_cell.angle_alpha   90.00
_cell.angle_beta   90.00
_cell.angle_gamma   90.00
#
_symmetry.space_group_name_H-M   'P 1'
#
loop_
_entity.id
_entity.type
_entity.pdbx_description
1 polymer ?
#
loop_
_entity_poly.entity_id
_entity_poly.type
_entity_poly.pdbx_seq_one_letter_code
_entity_poly.pdbx_strand_id
1 'polypeptide(L)'
;MLTRKFAGLSVSSNAFAFAFRSSRRSSFNLYTTLAPAEPSSDLKKAIFDEARLLQQQHKSIPWYLLAAKYRLSIDALQNAFSQAMDDAQRRQRQSALVTRAAERHFDSAVGQCDWEAVAGEVDLPLIECLDLFDASNSTIKPCSLIETNGGWSAKDMEKLQRFIATNYSESSAVDWKLAGAFMNVDSLECQRLGLGTFIGPINEVAYRRINELRKSNLSWKEIHQHFRQYSNELTLYRSYRWFKAKLEGRAPPGLTAPWTDAERGLMKGLLSRHGESTTRSEMVGIIQRELPDRPLNDIRRFYTGYFSGLKAGYLSKSQMTRLRGLVAEYGEDWDRVGKALGILPSRARFNWIRDGGEPNTMTAKEARQLHRKLEPAVDDSVSRVTSEAQRQFELSSAVDWSQVSQTTGLGERECLELSQHDDGKAKWHYDPNAFSQSMADRMTSFIREHYPAPVPMNYRAVSNFMWIDMEDCIRIHDMLEGRFKWTKANGERAAKLWDLGLTLEDIARQLSPTLSASAVSEALKRRLSPVPKRKPVSADELVEAFRLVDEYVGKYAVADIVAKIRKQLNLHGRHGYSSAIGYRISLHPLCKARLSGIDFNDVANRVAAGQTTVVLAAKELDVPYFALAARVRSLKEKVFLQKWSDEETRKLIDYVRGCDSKPSVAYLSKMLGTKSSRQCGSKIAHLRKSGVLA
;
A
#
# COMPACT_ATOMS: atom_id res chain seq x y z
N MET A 1 -30.00 74.59 24.20
CA MET A 1 -30.10 73.64 23.07
C MET A 1 -29.01 74.00 22.07
N LEU A 2 -27.88 73.29 22.14
CA LEU A 2 -26.56 73.76 21.71
C LEU A 2 -26.02 73.00 20.48
N THR A 3 -25.82 73.78 19.40
CA THR A 3 -24.65 73.87 18.49
C THR A 3 -24.17 72.70 17.60
N ARG A 4 -24.46 72.89 16.31
CA ARG A 4 -23.64 72.81 15.07
C ARG A 4 -22.09 72.79 15.15
N LYS A 5 -21.51 72.03 14.18
CA LYS A 5 -20.31 72.28 13.30
C LYS A 5 -18.92 72.42 13.99
N PHE A 6 -17.75 72.01 13.47
CA PHE A 6 -17.19 71.74 12.13
C PHE A 6 -15.90 70.88 12.25
N ALA A 7 -15.51 70.24 11.13
CA ALA A 7 -14.19 69.79 10.64
C ALA A 7 -12.91 69.71 11.52
N GLY A 8 -12.23 68.56 11.40
CA GLY A 8 -10.82 68.39 10.99
C GLY A 8 -9.69 68.84 11.93
N LEU A 9 -8.81 67.92 12.34
CA LEU A 9 -7.38 68.14 12.60
C LEU A 9 -6.61 66.81 12.78
N SER A 10 -5.45 66.72 12.12
CA SER A 10 -4.43 65.69 12.25
C SER A 10 -3.74 65.72 13.62
N VAL A 11 -3.44 64.55 14.21
CA VAL A 11 -2.54 64.47 15.38
C VAL A 11 -1.49 63.38 15.18
N SER A 12 -0.28 63.70 15.65
CA SER A 12 1.04 63.19 15.29
C SER A 12 1.49 61.91 16.00
N SER A 13 2.53 61.31 15.43
CA SER A 13 3.23 60.06 15.76
C SER A 13 3.97 60.01 17.10
N ASN A 14 3.75 60.94 18.04
CA ASN A 14 4.48 60.98 19.32
C ASN A 14 3.71 60.46 20.55
N ALA A 15 2.41 60.14 20.42
CA ALA A 15 1.64 59.59 21.53
C ALA A 15 1.90 58.09 21.82
N PHE A 16 2.47 57.34 20.86
CA PHE A 16 2.68 55.90 21.00
C PHE A 16 3.97 55.52 21.75
N ALA A 17 4.96 56.42 21.81
CA ALA A 17 6.25 56.16 22.43
C ALA A 17 6.25 56.27 23.98
N PHE A 18 5.29 57.00 24.56
CA PHE A 18 5.24 57.21 26.01
C PHE A 18 4.49 56.09 26.76
N ALA A 19 3.51 55.45 26.11
CA ALA A 19 2.77 54.32 26.69
C ALA A 19 3.59 53.01 26.77
N PHE A 20 4.68 52.89 26.01
CA PHE A 20 5.50 51.66 25.98
C PHE A 20 6.62 51.61 27.03
N ARG A 21 6.99 52.74 27.66
CA ARG A 21 8.08 52.79 28.65
C ARG A 21 7.62 52.56 30.09
N SER A 22 6.37 52.86 30.44
CA SER A 22 5.83 52.72 31.80
C SER A 22 5.35 51.30 32.16
N SER A 23 5.08 50.44 31.17
CA SER A 23 4.62 49.05 31.40
C SER A 23 5.74 48.05 31.72
N ARG A 24 7.01 48.33 31.42
CA ARG A 24 8.11 47.36 31.61
C ARG A 24 8.61 47.22 33.06
N ARG A 25 8.39 48.22 33.93
CA ARG A 25 8.86 48.17 35.32
C ARG A 25 7.87 47.48 36.28
N SER A 26 6.58 47.52 35.99
CA SER A 26 5.55 46.97 36.90
C SER A 26 5.29 45.47 36.70
N SER A 27 5.61 44.91 35.53
CA SER A 27 5.41 43.48 35.23
C SER A 27 6.59 42.59 35.67
N PHE A 28 7.73 43.17 36.04
CA PHE A 28 8.91 42.42 36.45
C PHE A 28 8.91 42.02 37.94
N ASN A 29 8.10 42.68 38.77
CA ASN A 29 8.05 42.45 40.22
C ASN A 29 6.93 41.48 40.69
N LEU A 30 6.21 40.83 39.77
CA LEU A 30 5.07 39.95 40.11
C LEU A 30 5.38 38.45 40.06
N TYR A 31 6.64 38.04 39.82
CA TYR A 31 7.01 36.62 39.66
C TYR A 31 8.08 36.12 40.64
N THR A 32 8.39 36.85 41.71
CA THR A 32 9.50 36.53 42.63
C THR A 32 9.10 35.91 43.97
N THR A 33 7.81 35.65 44.25
CA THR A 33 7.36 35.27 45.60
C THR A 33 6.72 33.88 45.74
N LEU A 34 7.08 32.93 44.91
CA LEU A 34 6.95 31.51 45.24
C LEU A 34 8.14 30.79 44.62
N ALA A 35 9.15 30.47 45.42
CA ALA A 35 10.14 29.46 45.06
C ALA A 35 9.62 28.11 45.55
N PRO A 36 9.26 27.15 44.65
CA PRO A 36 9.13 25.78 45.09
C PRO A 36 9.91 24.79 44.21
N ALA A 37 10.46 23.79 44.89
CA ALA A 37 10.86 22.45 44.46
C ALA A 37 11.85 22.32 43.30
N GLU A 38 12.87 21.49 43.49
CA GLU A 38 13.66 20.99 42.37
C GLU A 38 12.73 20.46 41.26
N PRO A 39 12.97 20.82 39.99
CA PRO A 39 12.13 20.35 38.89
C PRO A 39 12.18 18.81 38.80
N SER A 40 11.04 18.17 38.53
CA SER A 40 10.99 16.72 38.35
C SER A 40 11.86 16.26 37.16
N SER A 41 12.27 14.99 37.14
CA SER A 41 13.06 14.41 36.05
C SER A 41 12.43 14.65 34.66
N ASP A 42 11.11 14.47 34.56
CA ASP A 42 10.36 14.71 33.31
C ASP A 42 10.41 16.19 32.89
N LEU A 43 10.32 17.10 33.86
CA LEU A 43 10.39 18.54 33.60
C LEU A 43 11.82 18.94 33.18
N LYS A 44 12.87 18.40 33.83
CA LYS A 44 14.27 18.59 33.44
C LYS A 44 14.52 18.13 32.01
N LYS A 45 13.99 16.95 31.64
CA LYS A 45 14.06 16.41 30.27
C LYS A 45 13.36 17.29 29.25
N ALA A 46 12.14 17.76 29.55
CA ALA A 46 11.40 18.65 28.66
C ALA A 46 12.12 20.00 28.44
N ILE A 47 12.68 20.57 29.51
CA ILE A 47 13.51 21.78 29.46
C ILE A 47 14.75 21.55 28.57
N PHE A 48 15.42 20.42 28.77
CA PHE A 48 16.62 20.05 28.01
C PHE A 48 16.35 19.90 26.51
N ASP A 49 15.32 19.14 26.14
CA ASP A 49 14.97 18.89 24.75
C ASP A 49 14.63 20.21 24.01
N GLU A 50 13.87 21.10 24.66
CA GLU A 50 13.48 22.38 24.08
C GLU A 50 14.65 23.37 23.99
N ALA A 51 15.53 23.42 25.00
CA ALA A 51 16.73 24.25 24.97
C ALA A 51 17.74 23.76 23.91
N ARG A 52 17.91 22.45 23.75
CA ARG A 52 18.76 21.84 22.71
C ARG A 52 18.22 22.13 21.31
N LEU A 53 16.90 22.06 21.11
CA LEU A 53 16.26 22.42 19.84
C LEU A 53 16.55 23.88 19.47
N LEU A 54 16.49 24.80 20.45
CA LEU A 54 16.78 26.22 20.23
C LEU A 54 18.27 26.47 19.93
N GLN A 55 19.19 25.75 20.59
CA GLN A 55 20.63 25.79 20.28
C GLN A 55 20.96 25.26 18.88
N GLN A 56 20.35 24.15 18.45
CA GLN A 56 20.53 23.59 17.10
C GLN A 56 20.06 24.54 16.00
N GLN A 57 19.14 25.46 16.31
CA GLN A 57 18.70 26.52 15.41
C GLN A 57 19.61 27.75 15.40
N HIS A 58 20.81 27.68 16.00
CA HIS A 58 21.75 28.80 16.18
C HIS A 58 21.14 30.03 16.88
N LYS A 59 20.11 29.85 17.71
CA LYS A 59 19.49 30.94 18.48
C LYS A 59 20.04 30.95 19.89
N SER A 60 20.26 32.15 20.43
CA SER A 60 20.46 32.32 21.88
C SER A 60 19.23 31.77 22.61
N ILE A 61 19.43 30.92 23.62
CA ILE A 61 18.32 30.38 24.42
C ILE A 61 17.60 31.57 25.10
N PRO A 62 16.32 31.84 24.78
CA PRO A 62 15.59 32.94 25.38
C PRO A 62 15.10 32.51 26.77
N TRP A 63 16.02 32.48 27.74
CA TRP A 63 15.78 31.98 29.10
C TRP A 63 14.54 32.58 29.77
N TYR A 64 14.24 33.86 29.49
CA TYR A 64 13.06 34.54 30.02
C TYR A 64 11.74 33.96 29.50
N LEU A 65 11.68 33.49 28.25
CA LEU A 65 10.49 32.82 27.69
C LEU A 65 10.31 31.42 28.28
N LEU A 66 11.42 30.68 28.45
CA LEU A 66 11.39 29.37 29.09
C LEU A 66 11.00 29.49 30.58
N ALA A 67 11.50 30.52 31.27
CA ALA A 67 11.12 30.86 32.65
C ALA A 67 9.62 31.12 32.79
N ALA A 68 9.05 31.93 31.90
CA ALA A 68 7.61 32.18 31.88
C ALA A 68 6.79 30.92 31.56
N LYS A 69 7.29 30.08 30.62
CA LYS A 69 6.62 28.85 30.18
C LYS A 69 6.56 27.79 31.28
N TYR A 70 7.71 27.53 31.93
CA TYR A 70 7.84 26.49 32.95
C TYR A 70 7.59 26.98 34.37
N ARG A 71 7.34 28.30 34.55
CA ARG A 71 7.15 28.95 35.85
C ARG A 71 8.31 28.70 36.81
N LEU A 72 9.53 28.76 36.30
CA LEU A 72 10.79 28.61 37.04
C LEU A 72 11.59 29.92 36.96
N SER A 73 12.44 30.17 37.95
CA SER A 73 13.43 31.24 37.83
C SER A 73 14.44 30.91 36.72
N ILE A 74 15.08 31.94 36.16
CA ILE A 74 16.11 31.77 35.13
C ILE A 74 17.25 30.89 35.67
N ASP A 75 17.69 31.14 36.90
CA ASP A 75 18.77 30.37 37.53
C ASP A 75 18.39 28.90 37.74
N ALA A 76 17.14 28.61 38.16
CA ALA A 76 16.66 27.24 38.30
C ALA A 76 16.59 26.49 36.96
N LEU A 77 16.20 27.20 35.88
CA LEU A 77 16.21 26.65 34.53
C LEU A 77 17.61 26.38 34.00
N GLN A 78 18.53 27.30 34.21
CA GLN A 78 19.92 27.14 33.81
C GLN A 78 20.58 25.98 34.57
N ASN A 79 20.32 25.85 35.88
CA ASN A 79 20.80 24.73 36.68
C ASN A 79 20.17 23.40 36.21
N ALA A 80 18.87 23.35 35.95
CA ALA A 80 18.20 22.16 35.43
C ALA A 80 18.72 21.75 34.04
N PHE A 81 18.99 22.73 33.18
CA PHE A 81 19.57 22.49 31.85
C PHE A 81 21.00 21.97 31.95
N SER A 82 21.85 22.57 32.79
CA SER A 82 23.23 22.11 33.01
C SER A 82 23.26 20.69 33.58
N GLN A 83 22.42 20.38 34.58
CA GLN A 83 22.29 19.02 35.10
C GLN A 83 21.85 18.03 34.02
N ALA A 84 20.86 18.39 33.20
CA ALA A 84 20.40 17.52 32.12
C ALA A 84 21.45 17.34 31.01
N MET A 85 22.28 18.36 30.73
CA MET A 85 23.45 18.24 29.85
C MET A 85 24.48 17.27 30.40
N ASP A 86 24.80 17.37 31.69
CA ASP A 86 25.75 16.47 32.35
C ASP A 86 25.20 15.03 32.38
N ASP A 87 23.91 14.85 32.64
CA ASP A 87 23.23 13.56 32.59
C ASP A 87 23.23 12.97 31.18
N ALA A 88 22.94 13.78 30.15
CA ALA A 88 22.98 13.35 28.76
C ALA A 88 24.40 12.95 28.33
N GLN A 89 25.43 13.70 28.74
CA GLN A 89 26.83 13.36 28.46
C GLN A 89 27.25 12.08 29.19
N ARG A 90 26.87 11.92 30.47
CA ARG A 90 27.13 10.69 31.23
C ARG A 90 26.46 9.49 30.56
N ARG A 91 25.18 9.62 30.20
CA ARG A 91 24.42 8.57 29.52
C ARG A 91 25.02 8.20 28.16
N GLN A 92 25.50 9.19 27.40
CA GLN A 92 26.20 8.94 26.13
C GLN A 92 27.51 8.19 26.33
N ARG A 93 28.30 8.54 27.36
CA ARG A 93 29.53 7.80 27.70
C ARG A 93 29.22 6.37 28.12
N GLN A 94 28.21 6.16 28.97
CA GLN A 94 27.77 4.84 29.38
C GLN A 94 27.26 4.01 28.20
N SER A 95 26.45 4.60 27.31
CA SER A 95 25.99 3.95 26.08
C SER A 95 27.14 3.50 25.18
N ALA A 96 28.17 4.33 25.03
CA ALA A 96 29.38 3.97 24.29
C ALA A 96 30.18 2.84 24.97
N LEU A 97 30.27 2.83 26.30
CA LEU A 97 30.92 1.75 27.06
C LEU A 97 30.17 0.42 26.91
N VAL A 98 28.85 0.44 27.12
CA VAL A 98 27.97 -0.73 26.95
C VAL A 98 28.06 -1.28 25.53
N THR A 99 28.00 -0.41 24.52
CA THR A 99 28.06 -0.83 23.12
C THR A 99 29.39 -1.50 22.79
N ARG A 100 30.53 -0.96 23.27
CA ARG A 100 31.85 -1.59 23.08
C ARG A 100 32.02 -2.90 23.86
N ALA A 101 31.43 -3.01 25.04
CA ALA A 101 31.43 -4.25 25.81
C ALA A 101 30.57 -5.31 25.09
N ALA A 102 29.39 -4.93 24.61
CA ALA A 102 28.52 -5.81 23.83
C ALA A 102 29.23 -6.36 22.59
N GLU A 103 29.96 -5.52 21.85
CA GLU A 103 30.73 -5.97 20.68
C GLU A 103 31.82 -6.99 21.02
N ARG A 104 32.43 -6.91 22.21
CA ARG A 104 33.43 -7.89 22.66
C ARG A 104 32.82 -9.20 23.13
N HIS A 105 31.63 -9.15 23.72
CA HIS A 105 30.88 -10.31 24.21
C HIS A 105 29.86 -10.85 23.20
N PHE A 106 29.95 -10.41 21.94
CA PHE A 106 29.10 -10.89 20.86
C PHE A 106 29.68 -12.12 20.18
N ASP A 107 28.97 -13.24 20.28
CA ASP A 107 29.30 -14.46 19.54
C ASP A 107 28.67 -14.41 18.14
N SER A 108 29.48 -14.12 17.14
CA SER A 108 29.05 -14.07 15.74
C SER A 108 28.61 -15.42 15.16
N ALA A 109 29.07 -16.55 15.71
CA ALA A 109 28.69 -17.88 15.25
C ALA A 109 27.28 -18.25 15.73
N VAL A 110 26.93 -17.86 16.95
CA VAL A 110 25.60 -18.07 17.53
C VAL A 110 24.65 -16.91 17.19
N GLY A 111 25.20 -15.73 16.88
CA GLY A 111 24.43 -14.52 16.62
C GLY A 111 23.82 -13.89 17.88
N GLN A 112 24.41 -14.12 19.05
CA GLN A 112 23.91 -13.65 20.35
C GLN A 112 24.99 -12.93 21.16
N CYS A 113 24.57 -11.96 21.98
CA CYS A 113 25.42 -11.28 22.94
C CYS A 113 25.23 -11.89 24.33
N ASP A 114 26.33 -12.06 25.08
CA ASP A 114 26.27 -12.40 26.50
C ASP A 114 26.05 -11.13 27.33
N TRP A 115 24.78 -10.74 27.49
CA TRP A 115 24.41 -9.53 28.20
C TRP A 115 24.68 -9.57 29.71
N GLU A 116 24.80 -10.75 30.31
CA GLU A 116 25.19 -10.88 31.72
C GLU A 116 26.68 -10.56 31.89
N ALA A 117 27.53 -11.04 30.98
CA ALA A 117 28.94 -10.67 30.93
C ALA A 117 29.14 -9.16 30.65
N VAL A 118 28.36 -8.59 29.73
CA VAL A 118 28.36 -7.14 29.46
C VAL A 118 28.02 -6.36 30.71
N ALA A 119 26.93 -6.71 31.39
CA ALA A 119 26.47 -6.05 32.61
C ALA A 119 27.53 -6.10 33.73
N GLY A 120 28.19 -7.25 33.89
CA GLY A 120 29.29 -7.40 34.84
C GLY A 120 30.53 -6.59 34.47
N GLU A 121 30.85 -6.44 33.18
CA GLU A 121 32.01 -5.67 32.75
C GLU A 121 31.83 -4.15 32.93
N VAL A 122 30.62 -3.64 32.64
CA VAL A 122 30.34 -2.20 32.77
C VAL A 122 29.85 -1.78 34.15
N ASP A 123 29.68 -2.74 35.06
CA ASP A 123 29.12 -2.55 36.41
C ASP A 123 27.76 -1.82 36.39
N LEU A 124 26.85 -2.28 35.52
CA LEU A 124 25.49 -1.75 35.40
C LEU A 124 24.45 -2.88 35.42
N PRO A 125 23.23 -2.64 35.92
CA PRO A 125 22.15 -3.60 35.83
C PRO A 125 21.86 -4.01 34.37
N LEU A 126 21.48 -5.28 34.17
CA LEU A 126 21.20 -5.84 32.85
C LEU A 126 20.20 -4.99 32.04
N ILE A 127 19.09 -4.58 32.65
CA ILE A 127 18.05 -3.78 31.98
C ILE A 127 18.58 -2.41 31.56
N GLU A 128 19.43 -1.80 32.38
CA GLU A 128 20.05 -0.52 32.07
C GLU A 128 21.06 -0.65 30.92
N CYS A 129 21.84 -1.74 30.89
CA CYS A 129 22.71 -2.04 29.74
C CYS A 129 21.90 -2.18 28.44
N LEU A 130 20.80 -2.93 28.47
CA LEU A 130 19.95 -3.12 27.28
C LEU A 130 19.31 -1.81 26.80
N ASP A 131 18.93 -0.91 27.71
CA ASP A 131 18.37 0.41 27.37
C ASP A 131 19.42 1.40 26.86
N LEU A 132 20.66 1.27 27.33
CA LEU A 132 21.81 2.07 26.90
C LEU A 132 22.46 1.57 25.61
N PHE A 133 22.19 0.33 25.19
CA PHE A 133 22.78 -0.24 23.99
C PHE A 133 22.34 0.52 22.72
N ASP A 134 23.33 1.02 21.98
CA ASP A 134 23.10 1.75 20.73
C ASP A 134 23.38 0.86 19.51
N ALA A 135 22.36 0.13 19.08
CA ALA A 135 22.43 -0.70 17.89
C ALA A 135 22.77 0.07 16.60
N SER A 136 22.54 1.40 16.55
CA SER A 136 22.83 2.20 15.35
C SER A 136 24.32 2.48 15.17
N ASN A 137 25.07 2.46 16.27
CA ASN A 137 26.52 2.66 16.31
C ASN A 137 27.29 1.35 16.57
N SER A 138 26.60 0.21 16.62
CA SER A 138 27.19 -1.12 16.79
C SER A 138 27.33 -1.86 15.46
N THR A 139 28.32 -2.74 15.39
CA THR A 139 28.46 -3.76 14.36
C THR A 139 27.47 -4.93 14.53
N ILE A 140 26.91 -5.10 15.73
CA ILE A 140 25.90 -6.11 16.05
C ILE A 140 24.58 -5.72 15.39
N LYS A 141 24.13 -6.53 14.44
CA LYS A 141 22.84 -6.34 13.78
C LYS A 141 21.81 -7.30 14.35
N PRO A 142 20.55 -6.84 14.54
CA PRO A 142 19.45 -7.75 14.84
C PRO A 142 19.34 -8.80 13.72
N CYS A 143 19.32 -10.06 14.10
CA CYS A 143 19.15 -11.17 13.18
C CYS A 143 17.66 -11.52 13.08
N SER A 144 17.17 -11.87 11.88
CA SER A 144 15.92 -12.62 11.80
C SER A 144 16.24 -14.10 11.91
N LEU A 145 15.83 -14.72 13.03
CA LEU A 145 16.01 -16.16 13.26
C LEU A 145 15.14 -17.02 12.31
N ILE A 146 14.25 -16.40 11.54
CA ILE A 146 13.49 -17.06 10.47
C ILE A 146 14.33 -17.24 9.19
N GLU A 147 15.29 -16.34 8.95
CA GLU A 147 16.12 -16.34 7.75
C GLU A 147 17.35 -17.25 7.89
N THR A 148 17.83 -17.47 9.12
CA THR A 148 18.77 -18.54 9.42
C THR A 148 17.99 -19.86 9.48
N ASN A 149 18.39 -20.87 8.70
CA ASN A 149 17.66 -22.13 8.43
C ASN A 149 17.20 -22.98 9.65
N GLY A 150 17.44 -22.54 10.88
CA GLY A 150 17.12 -23.26 12.12
C GLY A 150 15.83 -22.82 12.85
N GLY A 151 15.33 -21.59 12.63
CA GLY A 151 14.25 -21.05 13.47
C GLY A 151 14.67 -20.88 14.94
N TRP A 152 13.72 -20.59 15.82
CA TRP A 152 13.97 -20.49 17.27
C TRP A 152 14.11 -21.89 17.88
N SER A 153 15.22 -22.13 18.57
CA SER A 153 15.41 -23.37 19.32
C SER A 153 14.61 -23.36 20.62
N ALA A 154 14.38 -24.54 21.22
CA ALA A 154 13.77 -24.63 22.54
C ALA A 154 14.55 -23.84 23.61
N LYS A 155 15.89 -23.81 23.48
CA LYS A 155 16.79 -23.07 24.36
C LYS A 155 16.60 -21.55 24.24
N ASP A 156 16.40 -21.04 23.02
CA ASP A 156 16.15 -19.61 22.80
C ASP A 156 14.80 -19.19 23.39
N MET A 157 13.78 -20.04 23.24
CA MET A 157 12.46 -19.78 23.83
C MET A 157 12.51 -19.79 25.36
N GLU A 158 13.24 -20.72 25.96
CA GLU A 158 13.44 -20.78 27.41
C GLU A 158 14.20 -19.55 27.92
N LYS A 159 15.26 -19.14 27.21
CA LYS A 159 16.05 -17.94 27.52
C LYS A 159 15.17 -16.68 27.51
N LEU A 160 14.35 -16.51 26.47
CA LEU A 160 13.40 -15.39 26.38
C LEU A 160 12.34 -15.43 27.50
N GLN A 161 11.78 -16.61 27.79
CA GLN A 161 10.80 -16.77 28.87
C GLN A 161 11.39 -16.43 30.24
N ARG A 162 12.62 -16.87 30.51
CA ARG A 162 13.32 -16.58 31.76
C ARG A 162 13.60 -15.08 31.90
N PHE A 163 14.12 -14.45 30.84
CA PHE A 163 14.33 -13.00 30.83
C PHE A 163 13.05 -12.22 31.13
N ILE A 164 11.94 -12.62 30.49
CA ILE A 164 10.64 -12.00 30.71
C ILE A 164 10.17 -12.18 32.17
N ALA A 165 10.21 -13.41 32.68
CA ALA A 165 9.74 -13.73 34.02
C ALA A 165 10.54 -13.04 35.13
N THR A 166 11.85 -12.86 34.91
CA THR A 166 12.73 -12.18 35.87
C THR A 166 12.52 -10.66 35.87
N ASN A 167 12.29 -10.05 34.71
CA ASN A 167 12.35 -8.60 34.56
C ASN A 167 10.98 -7.90 34.44
N TYR A 168 9.90 -8.65 34.21
CA TYR A 168 8.56 -8.10 34.03
C TYR A 168 7.54 -8.85 34.89
N SER A 169 6.85 -8.13 35.77
CA SER A 169 5.79 -8.67 36.63
C SER A 169 4.51 -9.03 35.85
N GLU A 170 4.26 -8.34 34.72
CA GLU A 170 3.11 -8.56 33.87
C GLU A 170 3.49 -8.67 32.38
N SER A 171 2.89 -9.64 31.69
CA SER A 171 3.09 -9.83 30.24
C SER A 171 2.73 -8.62 29.37
N SER A 172 1.81 -7.77 29.82
CA SER A 172 1.38 -6.53 29.16
C SER A 172 2.38 -5.39 29.30
N ALA A 173 3.27 -5.46 30.30
CA ALA A 173 4.26 -4.43 30.59
C ALA A 173 5.63 -4.73 29.93
N VAL A 174 5.74 -5.81 29.16
CA VAL A 174 6.99 -6.23 28.52
C VAL A 174 7.42 -5.20 27.50
N ASP A 175 8.62 -4.65 27.71
CA ASP A 175 9.29 -3.88 26.68
C ASP A 175 9.94 -4.83 25.67
N TRP A 176 9.22 -5.05 24.58
CA TRP A 176 9.66 -5.92 23.48
C TRP A 176 10.91 -5.41 22.76
N LYS A 177 11.25 -4.12 22.91
CA LYS A 177 12.50 -3.56 22.40
C LYS A 177 13.68 -4.09 23.22
N LEU A 178 13.57 -4.09 24.54
CA LEU A 178 14.60 -4.64 25.43
C LEU A 178 14.72 -6.16 25.28
N ALA A 179 13.59 -6.87 25.16
CA ALA A 179 13.59 -8.31 24.90
C ALA A 179 14.23 -8.64 23.53
N GLY A 180 13.96 -7.82 22.51
CA GLY A 180 14.59 -7.93 21.19
C GLY A 180 16.11 -7.70 21.26
N ALA A 181 16.56 -6.67 21.96
CA ALA A 181 17.98 -6.40 22.19
C ALA A 181 18.66 -7.56 22.94
N PHE A 182 18.01 -8.08 24.00
CA PHE A 182 18.51 -9.21 24.77
C PHE A 182 18.70 -10.47 23.92
N MET A 183 17.75 -10.75 23.03
CA MET A 183 17.80 -11.90 22.12
C MET A 183 18.59 -11.62 20.83
N ASN A 184 19.05 -10.39 20.60
CA ASN A 184 19.61 -9.90 19.35
C ASN A 184 18.72 -10.16 18.11
N VAL A 185 17.43 -9.91 18.24
CA VAL A 185 16.42 -10.09 17.18
C VAL A 185 15.51 -8.87 17.06
N ASP A 186 14.80 -8.78 15.93
CA ASP A 186 13.81 -7.72 15.77
C ASP A 186 12.70 -7.81 16.83
N SER A 187 12.36 -6.66 17.41
CA SER A 187 11.36 -6.56 18.49
C SER A 187 9.98 -7.11 18.09
N LEU A 188 9.56 -7.01 16.82
CA LEU A 188 8.30 -7.59 16.35
C LEU A 188 8.39 -9.11 16.23
N GLU A 189 9.55 -9.65 15.88
CA GLU A 189 9.78 -11.09 15.86
C GLU A 189 9.73 -11.65 17.28
N CYS A 190 10.42 -10.99 18.22
CA CYS A 190 10.39 -11.26 19.65
C CYS A 190 8.95 -11.16 20.20
N GLN A 191 8.20 -10.12 19.85
CA GLN A 191 6.80 -9.95 20.25
C GLN A 191 5.91 -11.06 19.68
N ARG A 192 6.04 -11.39 18.39
CA ARG A 192 5.20 -12.41 17.74
C ARG A 192 5.36 -13.77 18.41
N LEU A 193 6.58 -14.11 18.79
CA LEU A 193 6.92 -15.38 19.41
C LEU A 193 6.69 -15.38 20.91
N GLY A 194 7.04 -14.27 21.57
CA GLY A 194 6.75 -13.99 22.97
C GLY A 194 5.26 -14.03 23.29
N LEU A 195 4.41 -13.47 22.43
CA LEU A 195 2.95 -13.60 22.54
C LEU A 195 2.45 -15.04 22.24
N GLY A 196 3.26 -15.85 21.58
CA GLY A 196 3.05 -17.30 21.44
C GLY A 196 3.47 -18.09 22.67
N THR A 197 4.46 -17.62 23.44
CA THR A 197 4.95 -18.21 24.68
C THR A 197 4.35 -17.65 25.96
N PHE A 198 3.62 -16.53 25.90
CA PHE A 198 2.72 -16.04 26.96
C PHE A 198 1.48 -16.91 27.18
N ILE A 199 1.60 -18.17 26.78
CA ILE A 199 0.75 -19.25 27.22
C ILE A 199 1.10 -19.47 28.69
N GLY A 200 0.33 -18.86 29.60
CA GLY A 200 0.40 -19.23 31.00
C GLY A 200 0.30 -20.76 31.11
N PRO A 201 1.15 -21.44 31.89
CA PRO A 201 1.13 -22.89 31.94
C PRO A 201 -0.25 -23.33 32.42
N ILE A 202 -0.99 -24.03 31.56
CA ILE A 202 -2.12 -24.82 32.02
C ILE A 202 -1.52 -26.06 32.66
N ASN A 203 -1.87 -26.32 33.91
CA ASN A 203 -1.60 -27.61 34.53
C ASN A 203 -2.73 -28.60 34.22
N GLU A 204 -2.53 -29.86 34.57
CA GLU A 204 -3.49 -30.92 34.25
C GLU A 204 -4.87 -30.68 34.88
N VAL A 205 -4.92 -30.09 36.08
CA VAL A 205 -6.15 -29.75 36.80
C VAL A 205 -6.95 -28.68 36.03
N ALA A 206 -6.29 -27.59 35.62
CA ALA A 206 -6.90 -26.54 34.81
C ALA A 206 -7.37 -27.10 33.45
N TYR A 207 -6.58 -27.97 32.82
CA TYR A 207 -6.96 -28.62 31.56
C TYR A 207 -8.23 -29.47 31.69
N ARG A 208 -8.31 -30.32 32.72
CA ARG A 208 -9.51 -31.13 33.00
C ARG A 208 -10.73 -30.25 33.24
N ARG A 209 -10.59 -29.20 34.06
CA ARG A 209 -11.69 -28.28 34.36
C ARG A 209 -12.15 -27.50 33.12
N ILE A 210 -11.25 -27.03 32.27
CA ILE A 210 -11.61 -26.40 30.98
C ILE A 210 -12.37 -27.39 30.10
N ASN A 211 -11.96 -28.66 30.05
CA ASN A 211 -12.68 -29.70 29.28
C ASN A 211 -14.10 -29.93 29.81
N GLU A 212 -14.33 -29.96 31.12
CA GLU A 212 -15.66 -30.06 31.72
C GLU A 212 -16.56 -28.88 31.34
N LEU A 213 -16.03 -27.66 31.43
CA LEU A 213 -16.76 -26.45 31.05
C LEU A 213 -17.07 -26.43 29.55
N ARG A 214 -16.14 -26.88 28.71
CA ARG A 214 -16.36 -27.05 27.26
C ARG A 214 -17.42 -28.11 26.95
N LYS A 215 -17.43 -29.23 27.67
CA LYS A 215 -18.48 -30.27 27.57
C LYS A 215 -19.86 -29.75 27.96
N SER A 216 -19.90 -28.76 28.86
CA SER A 216 -21.11 -28.06 29.28
C SER A 216 -21.52 -26.91 28.33
N ASN A 217 -20.93 -26.85 27.12
CA ASN A 217 -21.18 -25.85 26.07
C ASN A 217 -20.84 -24.39 26.41
N LEU A 218 -20.00 -24.12 27.42
CA LEU A 218 -19.56 -22.75 27.68
C LEU A 218 -18.62 -22.24 26.57
N SER A 219 -18.81 -20.97 26.19
CA SER A 219 -17.94 -20.24 25.28
C SER A 219 -16.57 -19.95 25.92
N TRP A 220 -15.55 -19.69 25.11
CA TRP A 220 -14.21 -19.31 25.62
C TRP A 220 -14.24 -18.05 26.48
N LYS A 221 -15.16 -17.13 26.17
CA LYS A 221 -15.40 -15.92 26.95
C LYS A 221 -15.90 -16.23 28.36
N GLU A 222 -16.86 -17.16 28.48
CA GLU A 222 -17.39 -17.60 29.78
C GLU A 222 -16.36 -18.41 30.56
N ILE A 223 -15.63 -19.31 29.88
CA ILE A 223 -14.55 -20.09 30.51
C ILE A 223 -13.46 -19.15 31.02
N HIS A 224 -13.09 -18.10 30.29
CA HIS A 224 -12.11 -17.11 30.75
C HIS A 224 -12.51 -16.42 32.06
N GLN A 225 -13.80 -16.23 32.33
CA GLN A 225 -14.25 -15.70 33.62
C GLN A 225 -13.91 -16.61 34.80
N HIS A 226 -13.77 -17.91 34.59
CA HIS A 226 -13.30 -18.89 35.58
C HIS A 226 -11.78 -18.99 35.68
N PHE A 227 -11.05 -18.49 34.67
CA PHE A 227 -9.59 -18.54 34.58
C PHE A 227 -9.02 -17.13 34.36
N ARG A 228 -9.31 -16.21 35.29
CA ARG A 228 -8.89 -14.79 35.20
C ARG A 228 -7.38 -14.59 35.33
N GLN A 229 -6.63 -15.61 35.75
CA GLN A 229 -5.16 -15.57 35.75
C GLN A 229 -4.58 -15.46 34.33
N TYR A 230 -5.36 -15.75 33.29
CA TYR A 230 -4.97 -15.48 31.91
C TYR A 230 -5.41 -14.07 31.51
N SER A 231 -4.55 -13.34 30.82
CA SER A 231 -4.78 -11.93 30.47
C SER A 231 -6.02 -11.69 29.60
N ASN A 232 -6.41 -12.65 28.76
CA ASN A 232 -7.62 -12.59 27.94
C ASN A 232 -8.05 -13.99 27.46
N GLU A 233 -9.24 -14.06 26.84
CA GLU A 233 -9.83 -15.29 26.30
C GLU A 233 -8.93 -15.99 25.26
N LEU A 234 -8.20 -15.22 24.45
CA LEU A 234 -7.34 -15.75 23.39
C LEU A 234 -6.09 -16.39 23.98
N THR A 235 -5.51 -15.79 25.02
CA THR A 235 -4.38 -16.33 25.78
C THR A 235 -4.77 -17.68 26.40
N LEU A 236 -5.91 -17.74 27.11
CA LEU A 236 -6.43 -18.99 27.69
C LEU A 236 -6.65 -20.08 26.63
N TYR A 237 -7.30 -19.73 25.52
CA TYR A 237 -7.55 -20.65 24.42
C TYR A 237 -6.24 -21.22 23.83
N ARG A 238 -5.24 -20.37 23.61
CA ARG A 238 -3.93 -20.76 23.10
C ARG A 238 -3.22 -21.67 24.11
N SER A 239 -3.23 -21.31 25.39
CA SER A 239 -2.67 -22.13 26.46
C SER A 239 -3.28 -23.53 26.47
N TYR A 240 -4.61 -23.61 26.33
CA TYR A 240 -5.34 -24.88 26.33
C TYR A 240 -4.93 -25.74 25.15
N ARG A 241 -4.87 -25.16 23.94
CA ARG A 241 -4.46 -25.86 22.73
C ARG A 241 -3.02 -26.37 22.80
N TRP A 242 -2.14 -25.62 23.42
CA TRP A 242 -0.72 -25.95 23.58
C TRP A 242 -0.51 -27.09 24.58
N PHE A 243 -1.15 -27.01 25.76
CA PHE A 243 -1.09 -28.08 26.74
C PHE A 243 -1.74 -29.37 26.24
N LYS A 244 -2.86 -29.26 25.51
CA LYS A 244 -3.49 -30.39 24.83
C LYS A 244 -2.53 -31.09 23.86
N ALA A 245 -1.85 -30.32 23.01
CA ALA A 245 -0.87 -30.87 22.07
C ALA A 245 0.26 -31.59 22.81
N LYS A 246 0.79 -30.99 23.90
CA LYS A 246 1.81 -31.62 24.75
C LYS A 246 1.35 -32.97 25.32
N LEU A 247 0.14 -33.06 25.87
CA LEU A 247 -0.42 -34.31 26.39
C LEU A 247 -0.59 -35.38 25.31
N GLU A 248 -0.87 -34.97 24.08
CA GLU A 248 -1.05 -35.86 22.93
C GLU A 248 0.28 -36.20 22.23
N GLY A 249 1.42 -35.77 22.76
CA GLY A 249 2.73 -35.95 22.11
C GLY A 249 2.89 -35.19 20.79
N ARG A 250 2.03 -34.18 20.54
CA ARG A 250 2.04 -33.36 19.32
C ARG A 250 2.82 -32.07 19.50
N ALA A 251 3.44 -31.60 18.42
CA ALA A 251 4.08 -30.30 18.42
C ALA A 251 3.05 -29.18 18.73
N PRO A 252 3.42 -28.17 19.53
CA PRO A 252 2.46 -27.15 19.91
C PRO A 252 1.97 -26.31 18.72
N PRO A 253 0.70 -25.85 18.71
CA PRO A 253 0.18 -25.05 17.62
C PRO A 253 0.94 -23.73 17.48
N GLY A 254 1.65 -23.55 16.37
CA GLY A 254 2.45 -22.35 16.06
C GLY A 254 3.97 -22.54 16.20
N LEU A 255 4.41 -23.61 16.86
CA LEU A 255 5.80 -24.10 16.87
C LEU A 255 5.86 -25.35 15.99
N THR A 256 5.73 -25.15 14.68
CA THR A 256 6.02 -26.23 13.74
C THR A 256 7.52 -26.36 13.61
N ALA A 257 8.05 -27.58 13.81
CA ALA A 257 9.43 -27.88 13.51
C ALA A 257 9.80 -27.35 12.12
N PRO A 258 11.03 -26.91 11.86
CA PRO A 258 11.45 -26.57 10.51
C PRO A 258 11.05 -27.68 9.54
N TRP A 259 10.63 -27.31 8.33
CA TRP A 259 10.43 -28.32 7.29
C TRP A 259 11.78 -29.01 7.06
N THR A 260 11.81 -30.33 7.06
CA THR A 260 13.02 -31.10 6.75
C THR A 260 13.23 -31.17 5.25
N ASP A 261 14.44 -31.50 4.79
CA ASP A 261 14.69 -31.71 3.36
C ASP A 261 13.90 -32.89 2.79
N ALA A 262 13.67 -33.93 3.60
CA ALA A 262 12.81 -35.05 3.25
C ALA A 262 11.36 -34.60 3.00
N GLU A 263 10.77 -33.80 3.89
CA GLU A 263 9.42 -33.27 3.73
C GLU A 263 9.32 -32.29 2.55
N ARG A 264 10.35 -31.47 2.33
CA ARG A 264 10.46 -30.61 1.13
C ARG A 264 10.55 -31.43 -0.16
N GLY A 265 11.31 -32.52 -0.14
CA GLY A 265 11.45 -33.46 -1.26
C GLY A 265 10.13 -34.17 -1.55
N LEU A 266 9.45 -34.65 -0.51
CA LEU A 266 8.12 -35.25 -0.61
C LEU A 266 7.11 -34.26 -1.21
N MET A 267 7.09 -33.01 -0.73
CA MET A 267 6.23 -31.95 -1.26
C MET A 267 6.47 -31.72 -2.76
N LYS A 268 7.73 -31.64 -3.18
CA LYS A 268 8.10 -31.55 -4.61
C LYS A 268 7.57 -32.74 -5.39
N GLY A 269 7.78 -33.96 -4.88
CA GLY A 269 7.31 -35.18 -5.52
C GLY A 269 5.78 -35.28 -5.62
N LEU A 270 5.04 -34.83 -4.61
CA LEU A 270 3.58 -34.79 -4.63
C LEU A 270 3.09 -33.74 -5.63
N LEU A 271 3.72 -32.56 -5.69
CA LEU A 271 3.38 -31.51 -6.65
C LEU A 271 3.63 -31.95 -8.09
N SER A 272 4.74 -32.63 -8.36
CA SER A 272 5.03 -33.17 -9.69
C SER A 272 4.05 -34.27 -10.12
N ARG A 273 3.51 -35.04 -9.16
CA ARG A 273 2.56 -36.14 -9.45
C ARG A 273 1.10 -35.71 -9.57
N HIS A 274 0.69 -34.71 -8.78
CA HIS A 274 -0.73 -34.36 -8.61
C HIS A 274 -1.05 -32.89 -8.93
N GLY A 275 -0.04 -32.03 -9.09
CA GLY A 275 -0.22 -30.57 -9.12
C GLY A 275 -1.01 -30.03 -10.32
N GLU A 276 -1.10 -30.76 -11.42
CA GLU A 276 -1.78 -30.33 -12.65
C GLU A 276 -3.30 -30.59 -12.62
N SER A 277 -3.75 -31.61 -11.90
CA SER A 277 -5.15 -32.07 -11.88
C SER A 277 -5.92 -31.76 -10.59
N THR A 278 -5.25 -31.15 -9.61
CA THR A 278 -5.77 -31.07 -8.24
C THR A 278 -5.92 -29.62 -7.78
N THR A 279 -7.08 -29.26 -7.23
CA THR A 279 -7.28 -27.91 -6.66
C THR A 279 -6.37 -27.70 -5.44
N ARG A 280 -6.12 -26.43 -5.06
CA ARG A 280 -5.34 -26.10 -3.85
C ARG A 280 -5.88 -26.81 -2.60
N SER A 281 -7.20 -26.92 -2.46
CA SER A 281 -7.81 -27.55 -1.29
C SER A 281 -7.55 -29.04 -1.25
N GLU A 282 -7.70 -29.71 -2.39
CA GLU A 282 -7.44 -31.14 -2.54
C GLU A 282 -5.95 -31.46 -2.40
N MET A 283 -5.06 -30.61 -2.92
CA MET A 283 -3.62 -30.78 -2.81
C MET A 283 -3.16 -30.66 -1.36
N VAL A 284 -3.69 -29.68 -0.61
CA VAL A 284 -3.49 -29.59 0.84
C VAL A 284 -3.99 -30.85 1.55
N GLY A 285 -5.11 -31.44 1.10
CA GLY A 285 -5.61 -32.72 1.59
C GLY A 285 -4.69 -33.91 1.29
N ILE A 286 -4.10 -33.97 0.10
CA ILE A 286 -3.09 -34.98 -0.28
C ILE A 286 -1.88 -34.85 0.63
N ILE A 287 -1.33 -33.64 0.77
CA ILE A 287 -0.17 -33.38 1.62
C ILE A 287 -0.47 -33.74 3.08
N GLN A 288 -1.67 -33.42 3.58
CA GLN A 288 -2.08 -33.75 4.94
C GLN A 288 -2.15 -35.26 5.19
N ARG A 289 -2.48 -36.07 4.17
CA ARG A 289 -2.48 -37.54 4.30
C ARG A 289 -1.07 -38.11 4.35
N GLU A 290 -0.15 -37.52 3.59
CA GLU A 290 1.25 -37.95 3.53
C GLU A 290 2.09 -37.42 4.70
N LEU A 291 1.67 -36.30 5.29
CA LEU A 291 2.27 -35.67 6.46
C LEU A 291 1.21 -35.48 7.57
N PRO A 292 0.68 -36.57 8.15
CA PRO A 292 -0.42 -36.51 9.12
C PRO A 292 -0.04 -35.74 10.39
N ASP A 293 1.24 -35.75 10.75
CA ASP A 293 1.76 -35.08 11.95
C ASP A 293 1.96 -33.57 11.76
N ARG A 294 1.92 -33.09 10.51
CA ARG A 294 2.01 -31.66 10.20
C ARG A 294 0.65 -30.99 10.39
N PRO A 295 0.57 -29.86 11.12
CA PRO A 295 -0.67 -29.11 11.25
C PRO A 295 -1.17 -28.60 9.89
N LEU A 296 -2.48 -28.73 9.63
CA LEU A 296 -3.12 -28.28 8.39
C LEU A 296 -2.80 -26.83 8.02
N ASN A 297 -2.74 -25.93 9.02
CA ASN A 297 -2.39 -24.53 8.78
C ASN A 297 -0.93 -24.33 8.37
N ASP A 298 -0.01 -25.16 8.88
CA ASP A 298 1.39 -25.15 8.47
C ASP A 298 1.55 -25.71 7.06
N ILE A 299 0.89 -26.83 6.74
CA ILE A 299 0.81 -27.35 5.37
C ILE A 299 0.24 -26.28 4.42
N ARG A 300 -0.86 -25.62 4.79
CA ARG A 300 -1.44 -24.53 3.99
C ARG A 300 -0.45 -23.40 3.81
N ARG A 301 0.19 -22.92 4.88
CA ARG A 301 1.13 -21.81 4.83
C ARG A 301 2.37 -22.17 4.01
N PHE A 302 2.97 -23.33 4.25
CA PHE A 302 4.11 -23.83 3.52
C PHE A 302 3.78 -24.08 2.06
N TYR A 303 2.69 -24.78 1.74
CA TYR A 303 2.21 -24.93 0.37
C TYR A 303 2.02 -23.57 -0.29
N THR A 304 1.38 -22.61 0.39
CA THR A 304 1.16 -21.27 -0.15
C THR A 304 2.46 -20.51 -0.36
N GLY A 305 3.40 -20.60 0.59
CA GLY A 305 4.73 -19.98 0.56
C GLY A 305 5.61 -20.57 -0.54
N TYR A 306 5.62 -21.88 -0.65
CA TYR A 306 6.29 -22.66 -1.69
C TYR A 306 5.70 -22.33 -3.06
N PHE A 307 4.37 -22.31 -3.18
CA PHE A 307 3.68 -21.90 -4.40
C PHE A 307 3.82 -20.41 -4.69
N SER A 308 3.95 -19.53 -3.68
CA SER A 308 4.15 -18.09 -3.89
C SER A 308 5.58 -17.78 -4.30
N GLY A 309 6.56 -18.49 -3.73
CA GLY A 309 7.96 -18.45 -4.16
C GLY A 309 8.11 -18.99 -5.57
N LEU A 310 7.36 -20.03 -5.93
CA LEU A 310 7.17 -20.41 -7.33
C LEU A 310 6.49 -19.26 -8.09
N LYS A 311 5.30 -18.76 -7.72
CA LYS A 311 4.54 -17.71 -8.45
C LYS A 311 5.28 -16.37 -8.63
N ALA A 312 6.33 -16.08 -7.86
CA ALA A 312 7.08 -14.81 -7.94
C ALA A 312 8.14 -14.77 -9.07
N GLY A 313 8.48 -15.89 -9.70
CA GLY A 313 9.48 -15.91 -10.76
C GLY A 313 8.93 -15.46 -12.10
N TYR A 314 9.21 -14.23 -12.50
CA TYR A 314 9.26 -13.91 -13.93
C TYR A 314 10.23 -14.91 -14.59
N LEU A 315 9.87 -15.46 -15.76
CA LEU A 315 10.88 -16.17 -16.54
C LEU A 315 12.01 -15.18 -16.84
N SER A 316 13.25 -15.64 -16.67
CA SER A 316 14.40 -14.85 -17.09
C SER A 316 14.30 -14.55 -18.60
N LYS A 317 15.08 -13.58 -19.09
CA LYS A 317 15.08 -13.25 -20.52
C LYS A 317 15.39 -14.47 -21.40
N SER A 318 16.32 -15.34 -20.99
CA SER A 318 16.65 -16.58 -21.70
C SER A 318 15.52 -17.61 -21.66
N GLN A 319 14.83 -17.74 -20.53
CA GLN A 319 13.65 -18.61 -20.41
C GLN A 319 12.47 -18.09 -21.21
N MET A 320 12.30 -16.76 -21.32
CA MET A 320 11.30 -16.14 -22.20
C MET A 320 11.60 -16.43 -23.68
N THR A 321 12.86 -16.31 -24.12
CA THR A 321 13.24 -16.70 -25.49
C THR A 321 12.95 -18.17 -25.75
N ARG A 322 13.27 -19.05 -24.78
CA ARG A 322 12.96 -20.48 -24.89
C ARG A 322 11.45 -20.75 -24.91
N LEU A 323 10.66 -20.04 -24.11
CA LEU A 323 9.20 -20.10 -24.14
C LEU A 323 8.66 -19.78 -25.53
N ARG A 324 9.16 -18.71 -26.18
CA ARG A 324 8.73 -18.35 -27.54
C ARG A 324 9.07 -19.44 -28.56
N GLY A 325 10.27 -20.01 -28.49
CA GLY A 325 10.68 -21.13 -29.36
C GLY A 325 9.81 -22.37 -29.16
N LEU A 326 9.50 -22.72 -27.92
CA LEU A 326 8.64 -23.87 -27.60
C LEU A 326 7.18 -23.66 -28.01
N VAL A 327 6.67 -22.42 -27.92
CA VAL A 327 5.33 -22.09 -28.43
C VAL A 327 5.31 -22.10 -29.96
N ALA A 328 6.39 -21.71 -30.63
CA ALA A 328 6.51 -21.86 -32.09
C ALA A 328 6.57 -23.35 -32.51
N GLU A 329 7.27 -24.19 -31.74
CA GLU A 329 7.43 -25.63 -32.03
C GLU A 329 6.17 -26.45 -31.69
N TYR A 330 5.52 -26.18 -30.55
CA TYR A 330 4.41 -26.99 -30.03
C TYR A 330 3.05 -26.30 -30.10
N GLY A 331 2.98 -25.03 -30.53
CA GLY A 331 1.78 -24.20 -30.41
C GLY A 331 1.47 -23.84 -28.97
N GLU A 332 0.24 -23.42 -28.70
CA GLU A 332 -0.29 -23.16 -27.34
C GLU A 332 -0.62 -24.44 -26.56
N ASP A 333 0.09 -25.54 -26.83
CA ASP A 333 0.06 -26.76 -26.01
C ASP A 333 0.82 -26.49 -24.70
N TRP A 334 0.14 -25.78 -23.80
CA TRP A 334 0.72 -25.31 -22.55
C TRP A 334 1.24 -26.44 -21.67
N ASP A 335 0.68 -27.64 -21.81
CA ASP A 335 1.12 -28.84 -21.08
C ASP A 335 2.50 -29.28 -21.56
N ARG A 336 2.72 -29.38 -22.88
CA ARG A 336 4.04 -29.67 -23.45
C ARG A 336 5.03 -28.54 -23.24
N VAL A 337 4.63 -27.29 -23.47
CA VAL A 337 5.48 -26.11 -23.30
C VAL A 337 5.90 -25.95 -21.83
N GLY A 338 4.96 -26.12 -20.89
CA GLY A 338 5.23 -26.11 -19.47
C GLY A 338 6.21 -27.20 -19.06
N LYS A 339 5.95 -28.45 -19.49
CA LYS A 339 6.82 -29.60 -19.25
C LYS A 339 8.24 -29.38 -19.79
N ALA A 340 8.38 -28.85 -21.00
CA ALA A 340 9.67 -28.57 -21.64
C ALA A 340 10.45 -27.42 -20.96
N LEU A 341 9.75 -26.49 -20.32
CA LEU A 341 10.35 -25.42 -19.50
C LEU A 341 10.56 -25.79 -18.03
N GLY A 342 10.04 -26.93 -17.57
CA GLY A 342 10.03 -27.29 -16.16
C GLY A 342 9.15 -26.37 -15.30
N ILE A 343 8.08 -25.82 -15.88
CA ILE A 343 7.11 -24.94 -15.19
C ILE A 343 5.68 -25.39 -15.42
N LEU A 344 4.75 -24.91 -14.61
CA LEU A 344 3.34 -25.23 -14.78
C LEU A 344 2.79 -24.71 -16.13
N PRO A 345 1.88 -25.45 -16.79
CA PRO A 345 1.25 -25.05 -18.05
C PRO A 345 0.58 -23.67 -17.98
N SER A 346 -0.22 -23.45 -16.93
CA SER A 346 -0.86 -22.17 -16.63
C SER A 346 0.13 -21.00 -16.50
N ARG A 347 1.39 -21.29 -16.14
CA ARG A 347 2.45 -20.30 -16.00
C ARG A 347 3.17 -20.00 -17.31
N ALA A 348 3.41 -21.02 -18.14
CA ALA A 348 3.87 -20.81 -19.51
C ALA A 348 2.89 -19.87 -20.23
N ARG A 349 1.59 -20.18 -20.15
CA ARG A 349 0.50 -19.35 -20.68
C ARG A 349 0.49 -17.93 -20.10
N PHE A 350 0.59 -17.78 -18.77
CA PHE A 350 0.62 -16.46 -18.14
C PHE A 350 1.82 -15.61 -18.59
N ASN A 351 3.02 -16.20 -18.68
CA ASN A 351 4.20 -15.48 -19.15
C ASN A 351 4.11 -15.14 -20.64
N TRP A 352 3.49 -16.00 -21.45
CA TRP A 352 3.21 -15.77 -22.87
C TRP A 352 2.24 -14.59 -23.09
N ILE A 353 1.07 -14.62 -22.46
CA ILE A 353 0.05 -13.56 -22.57
C ILE A 353 0.62 -12.21 -22.13
N ARG A 354 1.38 -12.19 -21.03
CA ARG A 354 2.02 -10.97 -20.53
C ARG A 354 3.09 -10.42 -21.48
N ASP A 355 3.80 -11.29 -22.18
CA ASP A 355 4.81 -10.91 -23.17
C ASP A 355 4.20 -10.42 -24.49
N GLY A 356 2.86 -10.42 -24.59
CA GLY A 356 2.11 -9.92 -25.75
C GLY A 356 1.63 -11.02 -26.70
N GLY A 357 1.73 -12.30 -26.32
CA GLY A 357 1.16 -13.39 -27.11
C GLY A 357 -0.36 -13.45 -26.96
N GLU A 358 -1.10 -13.22 -28.05
CA GLU A 358 -2.56 -13.38 -28.04
C GLU A 358 -2.95 -14.88 -27.99
N PRO A 359 -3.97 -15.26 -27.20
CA PRO A 359 -4.41 -16.65 -27.10
C PRO A 359 -5.21 -17.07 -28.34
N ASN A 360 -4.64 -17.91 -29.20
CA ASN A 360 -5.35 -18.52 -30.31
C ASN A 360 -6.24 -19.68 -29.82
N THR A 361 -7.54 -19.61 -30.11
CA THR A 361 -8.57 -20.59 -29.67
C THR A 361 -8.63 -21.87 -30.50
N MET A 362 -7.64 -22.17 -31.34
CA MET A 362 -7.66 -23.34 -32.23
C MET A 362 -7.09 -24.59 -31.55
N THR A 363 -7.80 -25.72 -31.59
CA THR A 363 -7.30 -26.96 -30.98
C THR A 363 -6.17 -27.56 -31.81
N ALA A 364 -5.21 -28.24 -31.17
CA ALA A 364 -4.04 -28.85 -31.83
C ALA A 364 -4.40 -29.90 -32.91
N LYS A 365 -5.62 -30.45 -32.86
CA LYS A 365 -6.14 -31.39 -33.85
C LYS A 365 -6.64 -30.67 -35.10
N GLU A 366 -7.33 -29.53 -34.93
CA GLU A 366 -7.78 -28.66 -36.03
C GLU A 366 -6.60 -27.99 -36.72
N ALA A 367 -5.61 -27.51 -35.96
CA ALA A 367 -4.37 -26.94 -36.52
C ALA A 367 -3.63 -27.95 -37.42
N ARG A 368 -3.46 -29.20 -37.00
CA ARG A 368 -2.79 -30.24 -37.80
C ARG A 368 -3.59 -30.68 -39.02
N GLN A 369 -4.92 -30.69 -38.94
CA GLN A 369 -5.79 -31.08 -40.04
C GLN A 369 -5.91 -29.97 -41.11
N LEU A 370 -5.78 -28.71 -40.69
CA LEU A 370 -5.70 -27.54 -41.57
C LEU A 370 -4.31 -27.42 -42.23
N HIS A 371 -3.22 -27.56 -41.46
CA HIS A 371 -1.84 -27.46 -41.95
C HIS A 371 -1.51 -28.53 -43.01
N ARG A 372 -1.94 -29.78 -42.78
CA ARG A 372 -1.73 -30.88 -43.76
C ARG A 372 -2.57 -30.76 -45.04
N LYS A 373 -3.64 -29.96 -45.04
CA LYS A 373 -4.48 -29.72 -46.22
C LYS A 373 -4.07 -28.48 -47.01
N LEU A 374 -3.30 -27.57 -46.42
CA LEU A 374 -3.02 -26.23 -46.96
C LEU A 374 -1.56 -26.01 -47.41
N GLU A 375 -0.58 -26.77 -46.91
CA GLU A 375 0.85 -26.49 -47.17
C GLU A 375 1.26 -26.39 -48.66
N PRO A 376 0.84 -27.28 -49.58
CA PRO A 376 1.27 -27.16 -50.98
C PRO A 376 0.54 -26.05 -51.76
N ALA A 377 -0.65 -25.62 -51.31
CA ALA A 377 -1.52 -24.68 -52.03
C ALA A 377 -1.37 -23.23 -51.54
N VAL A 378 -0.99 -23.04 -50.26
CA VAL A 378 -0.78 -21.71 -49.68
C VAL A 378 0.55 -21.11 -50.14
N ASP A 379 1.62 -21.90 -50.28
CA ASP A 379 2.91 -21.38 -50.76
C ASP A 379 2.85 -20.85 -52.20
N ASP A 380 2.12 -21.53 -53.09
CA ASP A 380 1.91 -21.05 -54.47
C ASP A 380 1.07 -19.76 -54.50
N SER A 381 0.02 -19.71 -53.67
CA SER A 381 -0.87 -18.54 -53.57
C SER A 381 -0.15 -17.30 -53.00
N VAL A 382 0.65 -17.47 -51.94
CA VAL A 382 1.48 -16.39 -51.35
C VAL A 382 2.50 -15.88 -52.37
N SER A 383 3.18 -16.78 -53.07
CA SER A 383 4.16 -16.43 -54.09
C SER A 383 3.54 -15.65 -55.25
N ARG A 384 2.39 -16.10 -55.76
CA ARG A 384 1.65 -15.45 -56.85
C ARG A 384 1.17 -14.05 -56.47
N VAL A 385 0.56 -13.90 -55.29
CA VAL A 385 0.09 -12.61 -54.79
C VAL A 385 1.26 -11.64 -54.57
N THR A 386 2.35 -12.10 -53.94
CA THR A 386 3.51 -11.26 -53.64
C THR A 386 4.22 -10.81 -54.91
N SER A 387 4.38 -11.71 -55.89
CA SER A 387 5.01 -11.39 -57.18
C SER A 387 4.19 -10.39 -58.00
N GLU A 388 2.87 -10.54 -58.01
CA GLU A 388 1.99 -9.61 -58.74
C GLU A 388 1.93 -8.23 -58.06
N ALA A 389 1.88 -8.18 -56.72
CA ALA A 389 1.98 -6.93 -55.97
C ALA A 389 3.31 -6.22 -56.25
N GLN A 390 4.43 -6.96 -56.23
CA GLN A 390 5.76 -6.42 -56.58
C GLN A 390 5.78 -5.88 -58.00
N ARG A 391 5.29 -6.65 -58.98
CA ARG A 391 5.24 -6.22 -60.39
C ARG A 391 4.46 -4.92 -60.58
N GLN A 392 3.31 -4.77 -59.93
CA GLN A 392 2.52 -3.53 -60.01
C GLN A 392 3.22 -2.35 -59.34
N PHE A 393 3.86 -2.59 -58.19
CA PHE A 393 4.61 -1.57 -57.48
C PHE A 393 5.81 -1.06 -58.30
N GLU A 394 6.56 -1.97 -58.94
CA GLU A 394 7.67 -1.59 -59.84
C GLU A 394 7.21 -0.76 -61.04
N LEU A 395 5.99 -1.00 -61.55
CA LEU A 395 5.44 -0.29 -62.70
C LEU A 395 4.83 1.08 -62.36
N SER A 396 4.21 1.22 -61.19
CA SER A 396 3.35 2.38 -60.88
C SER A 396 3.62 3.03 -59.51
N SER A 397 4.55 2.48 -58.71
CA SER A 397 4.78 2.86 -57.31
C SER A 397 3.53 2.75 -56.42
N ALA A 398 2.53 1.98 -56.85
CA ALA A 398 1.30 1.67 -56.13
C ALA A 398 0.85 0.25 -56.47
N VAL A 399 -0.01 -0.33 -55.63
CA VAL A 399 -0.61 -1.64 -55.87
C VAL A 399 -2.11 -1.49 -55.89
N ASP A 400 -2.73 -1.91 -56.99
CA ASP A 400 -4.17 -2.02 -57.12
C ASP A 400 -4.58 -3.44 -56.70
N TRP A 401 -5.03 -3.57 -55.45
CA TRP A 401 -5.40 -4.86 -54.88
C TRP A 401 -6.61 -5.50 -55.58
N SER A 402 -7.46 -4.73 -56.25
CA SER A 402 -8.53 -5.26 -57.08
C SER A 402 -7.96 -5.95 -58.32
N GLN A 403 -6.95 -5.35 -58.95
CA GLN A 403 -6.25 -5.97 -60.08
C GLN A 403 -5.42 -7.19 -59.64
N VAL A 404 -4.75 -7.14 -58.48
CA VAL A 404 -4.05 -8.31 -57.91
C VAL A 404 -5.03 -9.47 -57.67
N SER A 405 -6.22 -9.16 -57.13
CA SER A 405 -7.31 -10.13 -56.93
C SER A 405 -7.78 -10.77 -58.24
N GLN A 406 -7.99 -9.97 -59.29
CA GLN A 406 -8.36 -10.47 -60.62
C GLN A 406 -7.29 -11.39 -61.23
N THR A 407 -6.01 -11.02 -61.13
CA THR A 407 -4.89 -11.80 -61.70
C THR A 407 -4.65 -13.10 -60.93
N THR A 408 -4.82 -13.08 -59.61
CA THR A 408 -4.56 -14.24 -58.76
C THR A 408 -5.76 -15.17 -58.61
N GLY A 409 -6.98 -14.66 -58.86
CA GLY A 409 -8.23 -15.39 -58.66
C GLY A 409 -8.64 -15.53 -57.19
N LEU A 410 -7.96 -14.84 -56.28
CA LEU A 410 -8.26 -14.79 -54.85
C LEU A 410 -9.06 -13.53 -54.52
N GLY A 411 -9.76 -13.51 -53.38
CA GLY A 411 -10.45 -12.28 -52.94
C GLY A 411 -9.45 -11.16 -52.61
N GLU A 412 -9.86 -9.90 -52.77
CA GLU A 412 -8.99 -8.74 -52.47
C GLU A 412 -8.44 -8.76 -51.02
N ARG A 413 -9.32 -9.07 -50.06
CA ARG A 413 -8.93 -9.27 -48.66
C ARG A 413 -7.88 -10.37 -48.50
N GLU A 414 -8.05 -11.49 -49.20
CA GLU A 414 -7.12 -12.62 -49.12
C GLU A 414 -5.76 -12.25 -49.73
N CYS A 415 -5.75 -11.50 -50.83
CA CYS A 415 -4.53 -10.94 -51.41
C CYS A 415 -3.80 -10.01 -50.42
N LEU A 416 -4.54 -9.13 -49.74
CA LEU A 416 -4.02 -8.24 -48.71
C LEU A 416 -3.43 -9.03 -47.52
N GLU A 417 -4.05 -10.14 -47.12
CA GLU A 417 -3.58 -10.98 -46.01
C GLU A 417 -2.34 -11.81 -46.37
N LEU A 418 -2.22 -12.26 -47.62
CA LEU A 418 -1.15 -13.15 -48.08
C LEU A 418 0.09 -12.41 -48.57
N SER A 419 -0.03 -11.18 -49.09
CA SER A 419 1.10 -10.46 -49.67
C SER A 419 2.22 -10.20 -48.66
N GLN A 420 3.44 -10.61 -49.03
CA GLN A 420 4.67 -10.35 -48.28
C GLN A 420 5.49 -9.19 -48.83
N HIS A 421 4.95 -8.44 -49.79
CA HIS A 421 5.65 -7.31 -50.38
C HIS A 421 5.61 -6.10 -49.44
N ASP A 422 6.79 -5.62 -49.02
CA ASP A 422 6.96 -4.54 -48.05
C ASP A 422 7.69 -3.31 -48.63
N ASP A 423 8.16 -3.36 -49.89
CA ASP A 423 8.94 -2.28 -50.48
C ASP A 423 8.13 -0.99 -50.62
N GLY A 424 8.77 0.14 -50.31
CA GLY A 424 8.16 1.46 -50.44
C GLY A 424 7.05 1.77 -49.42
N LYS A 425 6.76 0.89 -48.46
CA LYS A 425 5.84 1.20 -47.36
C LYS A 425 6.35 2.38 -46.55
N ALA A 426 5.46 3.32 -46.27
CA ALA A 426 5.80 4.48 -45.47
C ALA A 426 6.02 4.07 -44.01
N LYS A 427 7.11 4.57 -43.41
CA LYS A 427 7.24 4.57 -41.95
C LYS A 427 6.43 5.72 -41.40
N TRP A 428 5.60 5.42 -40.41
CA TRP A 428 4.75 6.41 -39.79
C TRP A 428 5.38 6.94 -38.51
N HIS A 429 5.33 8.26 -38.37
CA HIS A 429 5.67 8.94 -37.13
C HIS A 429 4.51 9.83 -36.73
N TYR A 430 4.08 9.72 -35.47
CA TYR A 430 3.05 10.60 -34.96
C TYR A 430 3.55 12.04 -34.95
N ASP A 431 3.02 12.84 -35.88
CA ASP A 431 3.12 14.29 -35.88
C ASP A 431 1.76 14.87 -35.47
N PRO A 432 1.65 15.52 -34.30
CA PRO A 432 0.40 16.10 -33.84
C PRO A 432 -0.10 17.26 -34.71
N ASN A 433 0.77 17.87 -35.53
CA ASN A 433 0.40 18.95 -36.44
C ASN A 433 -0.03 18.42 -37.82
N ALA A 434 0.42 17.21 -38.19
CA ALA A 434 0.09 16.58 -39.47
C ALA A 434 -0.83 15.36 -39.33
N PHE A 435 -1.24 15.01 -38.10
CA PHE A 435 -2.18 13.91 -37.85
C PHE A 435 -3.52 14.23 -38.52
N SER A 436 -3.79 13.54 -39.63
CA SER A 436 -5.05 13.68 -40.33
C SER A 436 -6.07 12.68 -39.82
N GLN A 437 -7.22 13.19 -39.39
CA GLN A 437 -8.40 12.38 -39.08
C GLN A 437 -8.79 11.49 -40.27
N SER A 438 -8.53 11.92 -41.52
CA SER A 438 -8.84 11.12 -42.71
C SER A 438 -8.06 9.81 -42.81
N MET A 439 -6.81 9.77 -42.34
CA MET A 439 -6.01 8.55 -42.33
C MET A 439 -6.50 7.57 -41.26
N ALA A 440 -6.86 8.11 -40.09
CA ALA A 440 -7.48 7.34 -39.02
C ALA A 440 -8.83 6.75 -39.47
N ASP A 441 -9.69 7.59 -40.06
CA ASP A 441 -11.01 7.19 -40.55
C ASP A 441 -10.88 6.14 -41.66
N ARG A 442 -9.89 6.27 -42.56
CA ARG A 442 -9.60 5.27 -43.60
C ARG A 442 -9.20 3.93 -43.01
N MET A 443 -8.29 3.90 -42.03
CA MET A 443 -7.87 2.66 -41.37
C MET A 443 -9.02 2.02 -40.57
N THR A 444 -9.75 2.82 -39.80
CA THR A 444 -10.90 2.33 -39.01
C THR A 444 -12.03 1.83 -39.91
N SER A 445 -12.27 2.47 -41.06
CA SER A 445 -13.28 2.01 -42.03
C SER A 445 -12.89 0.66 -42.61
N PHE A 446 -11.64 0.50 -43.06
CA PHE A 446 -11.12 -0.77 -43.55
C PHE A 446 -11.21 -1.89 -42.49
N ILE A 447 -10.80 -1.60 -41.25
CA ILE A 447 -10.90 -2.56 -40.15
C ILE A 447 -12.35 -2.97 -39.88
N ARG A 448 -13.28 -2.00 -39.85
CA ARG A 448 -14.70 -2.29 -39.59
C ARG A 448 -15.34 -3.11 -40.70
N GLU A 449 -14.97 -2.84 -41.95
CA GLU A 449 -15.49 -3.52 -43.13
C GLU A 449 -14.97 -4.95 -43.25
N HIS A 450 -13.66 -5.16 -43.08
CA HIS A 450 -13.03 -6.45 -43.33
C HIS A 450 -12.82 -7.29 -42.05
N TYR A 451 -12.77 -6.68 -40.87
CA TYR A 451 -12.53 -7.36 -39.59
C TYR A 451 -13.58 -7.00 -38.52
N PRO A 452 -14.88 -7.24 -38.77
CA PRO A 452 -15.91 -7.02 -37.76
C PRO A 452 -15.73 -7.98 -36.58
N ALA A 453 -15.96 -7.51 -35.36
CA ALA A 453 -15.88 -8.35 -34.17
C ALA A 453 -16.82 -9.58 -34.30
N PRO A 454 -16.37 -10.80 -33.97
CA PRO A 454 -15.16 -11.15 -33.22
C PRO A 454 -13.95 -11.56 -34.10
N VAL A 455 -13.96 -11.26 -35.41
CA VAL A 455 -12.90 -11.69 -36.33
C VAL A 455 -11.57 -11.02 -35.93
N PRO A 456 -10.48 -11.77 -35.71
CA PRO A 456 -9.19 -11.18 -35.37
C PRO A 456 -8.66 -10.36 -36.54
N MET A 457 -8.13 -9.18 -36.24
CA MET A 457 -7.53 -8.31 -37.25
C MET A 457 -6.23 -8.91 -37.78
N ASN A 458 -6.07 -8.89 -39.10
CA ASN A 458 -4.79 -9.19 -39.73
C ASN A 458 -4.06 -7.89 -40.06
N TYR A 459 -3.10 -7.48 -39.23
CA TYR A 459 -2.36 -6.23 -39.43
C TYR A 459 -1.49 -6.21 -40.70
N ARG A 460 -1.19 -7.36 -41.30
CA ARG A 460 -0.54 -7.42 -42.61
C ARG A 460 -1.45 -6.87 -43.71
N ALA A 461 -2.75 -7.22 -43.67
CA ALA A 461 -3.72 -6.66 -44.60
C ALA A 461 -3.93 -5.16 -44.39
N VAL A 462 -3.99 -4.71 -43.13
CA VAL A 462 -4.06 -3.27 -42.81
C VAL A 462 -2.81 -2.55 -43.32
N SER A 463 -1.63 -3.12 -43.13
CA SER A 463 -0.35 -2.59 -43.64
C SER A 463 -0.33 -2.48 -45.16
N ASN A 464 -0.77 -3.53 -45.86
CA ASN A 464 -0.85 -3.59 -47.31
C ASN A 464 -1.89 -2.60 -47.88
N PHE A 465 -3.02 -2.41 -47.21
CA PHE A 465 -4.06 -1.46 -47.62
C PHE A 465 -3.65 0.00 -47.37
N MET A 466 -3.06 0.28 -46.20
CA MET A 466 -2.61 1.61 -45.82
C MET A 466 -1.28 2.00 -46.49
N TRP A 467 -0.55 1.02 -47.02
CA TRP A 467 0.84 1.15 -47.49
C TRP A 467 1.78 1.75 -46.42
N ILE A 468 1.59 1.30 -45.18
CA ILE A 468 2.34 1.71 -43.99
C ILE A 468 2.92 0.45 -43.34
N ASP A 469 4.10 0.57 -42.74
CA ASP A 469 4.72 -0.54 -41.99
C ASP A 469 3.73 -1.17 -40.97
N MET A 470 3.80 -2.49 -40.82
CA MET A 470 2.86 -3.23 -39.98
C MET A 470 2.91 -2.79 -38.51
N GLU A 471 4.10 -2.57 -37.97
CA GLU A 471 4.29 -2.11 -36.58
C GLU A 471 3.74 -0.70 -36.39
N ASP A 472 3.78 0.11 -37.44
CA ASP A 472 3.18 1.44 -37.46
C ASP A 472 1.65 1.38 -37.47
N CYS A 473 1.05 0.48 -38.26
CA CYS A 473 -0.40 0.28 -38.26
C CYS A 473 -0.92 -0.17 -36.89
N ILE A 474 -0.20 -1.08 -36.21
CA ILE A 474 -0.53 -1.50 -34.84
C ILE A 474 -0.50 -0.30 -33.89
N ARG A 475 0.55 0.53 -33.98
CA ARG A 475 0.68 1.74 -33.15
C ARG A 475 -0.43 2.75 -33.40
N ILE A 476 -0.79 3.00 -34.66
CA ILE A 476 -1.90 3.88 -35.03
C ILE A 476 -3.20 3.32 -34.45
N HIS A 477 -3.45 2.01 -34.61
CA HIS A 477 -4.66 1.37 -34.12
C HIS A 477 -4.81 1.46 -32.61
N ASP A 478 -3.77 1.10 -31.86
CA ASP A 478 -3.76 1.23 -30.40
C ASP A 478 -4.00 2.67 -29.94
N MET A 479 -3.47 3.64 -30.69
CA MET A 479 -3.68 5.05 -30.41
C MET A 479 -5.14 5.46 -30.64
N LEU A 480 -5.80 4.98 -31.71
CA LEU A 480 -7.20 5.25 -32.00
C LEU A 480 -8.16 4.61 -31.00
N GLU A 481 -7.84 3.43 -30.50
CA GLU A 481 -8.64 2.75 -29.46
C GLU A 481 -8.40 3.31 -28.04
N GLY A 482 -7.61 4.38 -27.90
CA GLY A 482 -7.30 4.97 -26.60
C GLY A 482 -6.36 4.12 -25.74
N ARG A 483 -5.71 3.12 -26.34
CA ARG A 483 -4.74 2.21 -25.67
C ARG A 483 -3.34 2.81 -25.64
N PHE A 484 -3.23 4.09 -25.27
CA PHE A 484 -1.93 4.75 -25.15
C PHE A 484 -1.06 4.09 -24.07
N LYS A 485 0.11 3.55 -24.47
CA LYS A 485 1.06 2.92 -23.57
C LYS A 485 2.09 3.92 -23.03
N TRP A 486 2.14 4.06 -21.71
CA TRP A 486 3.16 4.83 -21.03
C TRP A 486 4.50 4.08 -21.02
N THR A 487 5.34 4.33 -22.03
CA THR A 487 6.73 3.88 -22.07
C THR A 487 7.65 4.87 -21.35
N LYS A 488 8.88 4.45 -21.04
CA LYS A 488 9.92 5.34 -20.47
C LYS A 488 10.14 6.56 -21.38
N ALA A 489 10.21 6.33 -22.69
CA ALA A 489 10.39 7.37 -23.71
C ALA A 489 9.20 8.34 -23.77
N ASN A 490 7.96 7.84 -23.75
CA ASN A 490 6.76 8.70 -23.74
C ASN A 490 6.69 9.54 -22.47
N GLY A 491 7.07 8.97 -21.32
CA GLY A 491 7.20 9.74 -20.08
C GLY A 491 8.32 10.78 -20.13
N GLU A 492 9.43 10.52 -20.84
CA GLU A 492 10.56 11.46 -21.00
C GLU A 492 10.14 12.64 -21.86
N ARG A 493 9.46 12.34 -22.97
CA ARG A 493 8.89 13.33 -23.85
C ARG A 493 7.86 14.19 -23.12
N ALA A 494 6.93 13.59 -22.37
CA ALA A 494 5.95 14.33 -21.57
C ALA A 494 6.62 15.29 -20.58
N ALA A 495 7.66 14.84 -19.86
CA ALA A 495 8.39 15.68 -18.91
C ALA A 495 9.11 16.85 -19.60
N LYS A 496 9.78 16.59 -20.74
CA LYS A 496 10.42 17.65 -21.53
C LYS A 496 9.42 18.70 -22.01
N LEU A 497 8.26 18.27 -22.52
CA LEU A 497 7.21 19.18 -22.98
C LEU A 497 6.63 20.01 -21.81
N TRP A 498 6.51 19.39 -20.63
CA TRP A 498 6.13 20.09 -19.40
C TRP A 498 7.16 21.14 -18.97
N ASP A 499 8.46 20.79 -19.00
CA ASP A 499 9.55 21.70 -18.66
C ASP A 499 9.65 22.89 -19.64
N LEU A 500 9.19 22.71 -20.89
CA LEU A 500 9.02 23.78 -21.88
C LEU A 500 7.77 24.66 -21.63
N GLY A 501 6.98 24.38 -20.60
CA GLY A 501 5.83 25.18 -20.19
C GLY A 501 4.52 24.89 -20.92
N LEU A 502 4.41 23.76 -21.64
CA LEU A 502 3.17 23.39 -22.32
C LEU A 502 2.06 22.99 -21.32
N THR A 503 0.81 23.27 -21.68
CA THR A 503 -0.36 22.83 -20.91
C THR A 503 -0.50 21.31 -20.94
N LEU A 504 -1.21 20.72 -19.97
CA LEU A 504 -1.43 19.26 -19.95
C LEU A 504 -2.22 18.78 -21.17
N GLU A 505 -3.14 19.61 -21.65
CA GLU A 505 -3.93 19.39 -22.87
C GLU A 505 -3.04 19.38 -24.11
N ASP A 506 -2.11 20.33 -24.24
CA ASP A 506 -1.19 20.39 -25.37
C ASP A 506 -0.18 19.23 -25.33
N ILE A 507 0.31 18.87 -24.15
CA ILE A 507 1.16 17.69 -23.97
C ILE A 507 0.40 16.43 -24.34
N ALA A 508 -0.88 16.32 -23.95
CA ALA A 508 -1.71 15.17 -24.30
C ALA A 508 -1.84 15.07 -25.83
N ARG A 509 -2.21 16.16 -26.50
CA ARG A 509 -2.30 16.25 -27.97
C ARG A 509 -0.97 15.92 -28.64
N GLN A 510 0.15 16.38 -28.09
CA GLN A 510 1.50 16.12 -28.60
C GLN A 510 1.95 14.65 -28.48
N LEU A 511 1.31 13.88 -27.59
CA LEU A 511 1.65 12.48 -27.36
C LEU A 511 0.68 11.51 -28.03
N SER A 512 -0.61 11.84 -28.06
CA SER A 512 -1.64 11.05 -28.75
C SER A 512 -2.95 11.86 -28.87
N PRO A 513 -3.72 11.69 -29.96
CA PRO A 513 -5.00 12.36 -30.16
C PRO A 513 -6.08 11.91 -29.17
N THR A 514 -5.95 10.74 -28.57
CA THR A 514 -6.93 10.15 -27.62
C THR A 514 -6.50 10.28 -26.15
N LEU A 515 -5.30 10.79 -25.90
CA LEU A 515 -4.78 10.93 -24.54
C LEU A 515 -5.46 12.12 -23.83
N SER A 516 -5.87 11.94 -22.58
CA SER A 516 -6.45 13.02 -21.78
C SER A 516 -5.40 13.76 -20.95
N ALA A 517 -5.65 15.05 -20.69
CA ALA A 517 -4.84 15.87 -19.79
C ALA A 517 -4.69 15.24 -18.39
N SER A 518 -5.74 14.56 -17.90
CA SER A 518 -5.68 13.83 -16.63
C SER A 518 -4.68 12.68 -16.66
N ALA A 519 -4.60 11.93 -17.76
CA ALA A 519 -3.64 10.83 -17.90
C ALA A 519 -2.20 11.34 -17.92
N VAL A 520 -1.95 12.47 -18.61
CA VAL A 520 -0.66 13.16 -18.61
C VAL A 520 -0.30 13.66 -17.22
N SER A 521 -1.23 14.34 -16.54
CA SER A 521 -1.03 14.79 -15.15
C SER A 521 -0.62 13.62 -14.25
N GLU A 522 -1.30 12.48 -14.35
CA GLU A 522 -1.01 11.34 -13.48
C GLU A 522 0.35 10.70 -13.79
N ALA A 523 0.73 10.63 -15.07
CA ALA A 523 2.05 10.15 -15.49
C ALA A 523 3.17 11.11 -15.06
N LEU A 524 2.99 12.41 -15.25
CA LEU A 524 3.92 13.43 -14.78
C LEU A 524 4.03 13.43 -13.27
N LYS A 525 2.92 13.31 -12.52
CA LYS A 525 2.97 13.17 -11.05
C LYS A 525 3.78 11.97 -10.62
N ARG A 526 3.62 10.81 -11.27
CA ARG A 526 4.38 9.59 -10.94
C ARG A 526 5.88 9.71 -11.22
N ARG A 527 6.27 10.63 -12.11
CA ARG A 527 7.65 10.80 -12.59
C ARG A 527 8.36 11.99 -11.93
N LEU A 528 7.70 13.15 -11.90
CA LEU A 528 8.15 14.40 -11.28
C LEU A 528 7.98 14.40 -9.76
N SER A 529 7.06 13.59 -9.23
CA SER A 529 7.29 13.07 -7.89
C SER A 529 8.31 11.97 -8.07
N PRO A 530 9.61 12.15 -7.73
CA PRO A 530 10.34 10.98 -7.29
C PRO A 530 9.43 10.42 -6.21
N VAL A 531 8.86 9.23 -6.37
CA VAL A 531 8.30 8.52 -5.22
C VAL A 531 9.53 8.40 -4.34
N PRO A 532 9.72 9.25 -3.32
CA PRO A 532 10.86 9.07 -2.46
C PRO A 532 10.60 7.68 -1.91
N LYS A 533 11.58 6.76 -1.98
CA LYS A 533 11.52 5.51 -1.23
C LYS A 533 10.85 5.85 0.09
N ARG A 534 9.60 5.40 0.30
CA ARG A 534 8.65 6.01 1.23
C ARG A 534 9.39 6.24 2.54
N LYS A 535 9.91 7.46 2.77
CA LYS A 535 10.70 7.70 3.97
C LYS A 535 9.66 7.64 5.06
N PRO A 536 9.76 6.68 6.00
CA PRO A 536 8.88 6.70 7.15
C PRO A 536 9.02 8.08 7.77
N VAL A 537 7.88 8.64 8.15
CA VAL A 537 7.82 9.95 8.76
C VAL A 537 8.69 9.91 10.01
N SER A 538 9.67 10.83 10.12
CA SER A 538 10.44 10.89 11.35
C SER A 538 9.56 11.42 12.47
N ALA A 539 9.81 10.96 13.70
CA ALA A 539 9.09 11.45 14.87
C ALA A 539 9.20 12.98 14.98
N ASP A 540 10.38 13.54 14.69
CA ASP A 540 10.67 14.98 14.78
C ASP A 540 9.81 15.82 13.82
N GLU A 541 9.63 15.35 12.59
CA GLU A 541 8.80 16.07 11.62
C GLU A 541 7.31 16.06 12.02
N LEU A 542 6.82 14.99 12.69
CA LEU A 542 5.47 14.96 13.26
C LEU A 542 5.33 15.89 14.46
N VAL A 543 6.33 15.91 15.33
CA VAL A 543 6.36 16.82 16.50
C VAL A 543 6.26 18.26 16.02
N GLU A 544 7.05 18.66 15.02
CA GLU A 544 6.99 20.03 14.49
C GLU A 544 5.66 20.30 13.77
N ALA A 545 5.14 19.35 12.99
CA ALA A 545 3.83 19.50 12.38
C ALA A 545 2.70 19.67 13.43
N PHE A 546 2.77 18.96 14.55
CA PHE A 546 1.80 19.10 15.64
C PHE A 546 1.95 20.41 16.40
N ARG A 547 3.18 20.89 16.60
CA ARG A 547 3.44 22.23 17.15
C ARG A 547 2.81 23.31 16.27
N LEU A 548 2.96 23.20 14.95
CA LEU A 548 2.34 24.13 14.01
C LEU A 548 0.81 24.03 13.99
N VAL A 549 0.23 22.85 14.21
CA VAL A 549 -1.23 22.73 14.41
C VAL A 549 -1.67 23.55 15.61
N ASP A 550 -1.02 23.39 16.75
CA ASP A 550 -1.39 24.10 17.99
C ASP A 550 -1.20 25.62 17.83
N GLU A 551 -0.22 26.05 17.02
CA GLU A 551 -0.01 27.47 16.69
C GLU A 551 -1.05 28.04 15.71
N TYR A 552 -1.52 27.23 14.76
CA TYR A 552 -2.36 27.67 13.64
C TYR A 552 -3.86 27.59 13.95
N VAL A 553 -4.27 26.67 14.81
CA VAL A 553 -5.66 26.57 15.23
C VAL A 553 -6.05 27.83 16.01
N GLY A 554 -7.09 28.51 15.54
CA GLY A 554 -7.54 29.81 16.07
C GLY A 554 -6.99 31.02 15.32
N LYS A 555 -5.95 30.84 14.48
CA LYS A 555 -5.41 31.91 13.59
C LYS A 555 -5.84 31.76 12.14
N TYR A 556 -6.05 30.53 11.69
CA TYR A 556 -6.44 30.21 10.31
C TYR A 556 -7.69 29.34 10.27
N ALA A 557 -8.42 29.41 9.15
CA ALA A 557 -9.51 28.48 8.88
C ALA A 557 -8.99 27.03 8.85
N VAL A 558 -9.71 26.12 9.50
CA VAL A 558 -9.32 24.73 9.71
C VAL A 558 -9.03 24.00 8.40
N ALA A 559 -9.77 24.33 7.34
CA ALA A 559 -9.59 23.75 6.01
C ALA A 559 -8.21 24.06 5.39
N ASP A 560 -7.58 25.17 5.79
CA ASP A 560 -6.33 25.66 5.20
C ASP A 560 -5.09 25.25 5.99
N ILE A 561 -5.26 24.87 7.27
CA ILE A 561 -4.16 24.55 8.20
C ILE A 561 -3.27 23.45 7.62
N VAL A 562 -3.85 22.36 7.12
CA VAL A 562 -3.09 21.23 6.56
C VAL A 562 -2.23 21.68 5.36
N ALA A 563 -2.79 22.50 4.47
CA ALA A 563 -2.06 23.00 3.31
C ALA A 563 -0.92 23.95 3.72
N LYS A 564 -1.16 24.84 4.67
CA LYS A 564 -0.15 25.76 5.21
C LYS A 564 1.01 25.02 5.86
N ILE A 565 0.73 24.04 6.72
CA ILE A 565 1.77 23.24 7.40
C ILE A 565 2.58 22.47 6.36
N ARG A 566 1.93 21.85 5.36
CA ARG A 566 2.64 21.14 4.29
C ARG A 566 3.56 22.05 3.50
N LYS A 567 3.11 23.26 3.19
CA LYS A 567 3.92 24.26 2.48
C LYS A 567 5.12 24.68 3.33
N GLN A 568 4.92 24.95 4.62
CA GLN A 568 5.98 25.38 5.52
C GLN A 568 7.04 24.32 5.77
N LEU A 569 6.62 23.06 5.93
CA LEU A 569 7.53 21.93 6.18
C LEU A 569 8.04 21.26 4.89
N ASN A 570 7.74 21.84 3.72
CA ASN A 570 8.11 21.30 2.41
C ASN A 570 7.72 19.80 2.22
N LEU A 571 6.51 19.44 2.68
CA LEU A 571 6.01 18.05 2.72
C LEU A 571 5.28 17.63 1.43
N HIS A 572 5.73 18.11 0.28
CA HIS A 572 5.14 17.74 -1.01
C HIS A 572 5.35 16.23 -1.29
N GLY A 573 4.30 15.53 -1.74
CA GLY A 573 4.35 14.10 -2.11
C GLY A 573 4.40 13.07 -0.97
N ARG A 574 4.47 13.47 0.31
CA ARG A 574 4.53 12.51 1.44
C ARG A 574 3.13 12.07 1.91
N HIS A 575 2.67 10.90 1.44
CA HIS A 575 1.41 10.29 1.88
C HIS A 575 1.47 9.91 3.38
N GLY A 576 0.44 10.30 4.15
CA GLY A 576 0.30 10.01 5.59
C GLY A 576 0.23 11.27 6.47
N TYR A 577 0.94 12.34 6.11
CA TYR A 577 0.98 13.60 6.87
C TYR A 577 -0.38 14.28 7.00
N SER A 578 -1.14 14.36 5.91
CA SER A 578 -2.44 15.04 5.93
C SER A 578 -3.44 14.37 6.88
N SER A 579 -3.36 13.05 7.03
CA SER A 579 -4.20 12.29 7.95
C SER A 579 -3.75 12.51 9.40
N ALA A 580 -2.44 12.45 9.68
CA ALA A 580 -1.90 12.67 11.03
C ALA A 580 -2.15 14.10 11.52
N ILE A 581 -1.85 15.10 10.68
CA ILE A 581 -2.14 16.52 10.95
C ILE A 581 -3.65 16.72 11.12
N GLY A 582 -4.46 16.18 10.20
CA GLY A 582 -5.92 16.26 10.28
C GLY A 582 -6.48 15.64 11.56
N TYR A 583 -5.91 14.52 12.02
CA TYR A 583 -6.26 13.89 13.28
C TYR A 583 -5.85 14.76 14.47
N ARG A 584 -4.63 15.34 14.48
CA ARG A 584 -4.19 16.26 15.54
C ARG A 584 -5.08 17.50 15.63
N ILE A 585 -5.44 18.11 14.50
CA ILE A 585 -6.41 19.22 14.45
C ILE A 585 -7.73 18.78 15.09
N SER A 586 -8.21 17.57 14.78
CA SER A 586 -9.45 17.01 15.35
C SER A 586 -9.39 16.80 16.87
N LEU A 587 -8.20 16.63 17.43
CA LEU A 587 -7.99 16.49 18.87
C LEU A 587 -7.78 17.82 19.60
N HIS A 588 -7.50 18.91 18.87
CA HIS A 588 -7.21 20.21 19.47
C HIS A 588 -8.42 20.73 20.27
N PRO A 589 -8.23 21.28 21.49
CA PRO A 589 -9.33 21.72 22.35
C PRO A 589 -10.32 22.69 21.68
N LEU A 590 -9.83 23.68 20.94
CA LEU A 590 -10.69 24.63 20.21
C LEU A 590 -11.55 23.95 19.14
N CYS A 591 -10.97 23.01 18.38
CA CYS A 591 -11.71 22.27 17.36
C CYS A 591 -12.71 21.30 18.00
N LYS A 592 -12.36 20.66 19.12
CA LYS A 592 -13.29 19.85 19.91
C LYS A 592 -14.47 20.67 20.40
N ALA A 593 -14.23 21.87 20.94
CA ALA A 593 -15.30 22.75 21.41
C ALA A 593 -16.25 23.13 20.27
N ARG A 594 -15.71 23.50 19.09
CA ARG A 594 -16.51 23.76 17.88
C ARG A 594 -17.32 22.55 17.46
N LEU A 595 -16.69 21.36 17.40
CA LEU A 595 -17.36 20.11 17.04
C LEU A 595 -18.50 19.75 18.02
N SER A 596 -18.32 20.00 19.32
CA SER A 596 -19.35 19.75 20.33
C SER A 596 -20.57 20.68 20.20
N GLY A 597 -20.42 21.85 19.57
CA GLY A 597 -21.51 22.80 19.32
C GLY A 597 -22.30 22.52 18.02
N ILE A 598 -21.93 21.51 17.23
CA ILE A 598 -22.59 21.20 15.96
C ILE A 598 -23.77 20.26 16.20
N ASP A 599 -24.93 20.61 15.64
CA ASP A 599 -26.01 19.64 15.43
C ASP A 599 -25.65 18.72 14.25
N PHE A 600 -25.07 17.57 14.58
CA PHE A 600 -24.66 16.59 13.58
C PHE A 600 -25.85 15.98 12.81
N ASN A 601 -27.07 16.01 13.34
CA ASN A 601 -28.26 15.52 12.63
C ASN A 601 -28.64 16.49 11.51
N ASP A 602 -28.63 17.80 11.78
CA ASP A 602 -28.85 18.81 10.76
C ASP A 602 -27.83 18.69 9.62
N VAL A 603 -26.54 18.60 9.95
CA VAL A 603 -25.49 18.44 8.93
C VAL A 603 -25.68 17.15 8.13
N ALA A 604 -26.03 16.04 8.78
CA ALA A 604 -26.29 14.77 8.09
C ALA A 604 -27.51 14.87 7.16
N ASN A 605 -28.57 15.58 7.57
CA ASN A 605 -29.77 15.80 6.77
C ASN A 605 -29.49 16.68 5.55
N ARG A 606 -28.77 17.80 5.72
CA ARG A 606 -28.34 18.67 4.61
C ARG A 606 -27.47 17.92 3.60
N VAL A 607 -26.56 17.06 4.07
CA VAL A 607 -25.72 16.20 3.21
C VAL A 607 -26.54 15.12 2.51
N ALA A 608 -27.55 14.54 3.17
CA ALA A 608 -28.42 13.53 2.58
C ALA A 608 -29.37 14.12 1.53
N ALA A 609 -29.85 15.34 1.75
CA ALA A 609 -30.69 16.08 0.81
C ALA A 609 -29.91 16.67 -0.38
N GLY A 610 -28.58 16.48 -0.45
CA GLY A 610 -27.73 17.02 -1.51
C GLY A 610 -27.55 18.55 -1.46
N GLN A 611 -28.03 19.21 -0.40
CA GLN A 611 -27.93 20.66 -0.22
C GLN A 611 -26.50 21.12 0.09
N THR A 612 -25.68 20.24 0.65
CA THR A 612 -24.25 20.50 0.90
C THR A 612 -23.44 19.21 0.77
N THR A 613 -22.12 19.35 0.69
CA THR A 613 -21.19 18.22 0.83
C THR A 613 -20.51 18.27 2.20
N VAL A 614 -20.02 17.14 2.69
CA VAL A 614 -19.27 17.09 3.97
C VAL A 614 -18.06 18.03 3.95
N VAL A 615 -17.43 18.20 2.78
CA VAL A 615 -16.29 19.12 2.62
C VAL A 615 -16.74 20.58 2.75
N LEU A 616 -17.85 20.95 2.12
CA LEU A 616 -18.39 22.31 2.20
C LEU A 616 -18.91 22.62 3.61
N ALA A 617 -19.64 21.70 4.24
CA ALA A 617 -20.10 21.84 5.62
C ALA A 617 -18.94 21.98 6.61
N ALA A 618 -17.84 21.24 6.42
CA ALA A 618 -16.64 21.37 7.26
C ALA A 618 -15.99 22.76 7.13
N LYS A 619 -16.00 23.35 5.92
CA LYS A 619 -15.52 24.72 5.69
C LYS A 619 -16.45 25.76 6.31
N GLU A 620 -17.75 25.63 6.10
CA GLU A 620 -18.80 26.53 6.63
C GLU A 620 -18.75 26.60 8.16
N LEU A 621 -18.59 25.45 8.81
CA LEU A 621 -18.56 25.33 10.28
C LEU A 621 -17.16 25.53 10.88
N ASP A 622 -16.15 25.80 10.05
CA ASP A 622 -14.74 25.91 10.41
C ASP A 622 -14.25 24.78 11.35
N VAL A 623 -14.52 23.54 10.93
CA VAL A 623 -14.19 22.31 11.68
C VAL A 623 -13.41 21.27 10.85
N PRO A 624 -12.76 20.30 11.51
CA PRO A 624 -11.95 19.31 10.83
C PRO A 624 -12.81 18.36 9.98
N TYR A 625 -12.56 18.34 8.66
CA TYR A 625 -13.27 17.47 7.71
C TYR A 625 -13.31 16.00 8.16
N PHE A 626 -12.18 15.45 8.61
CA PHE A 626 -12.10 14.04 9.00
C PHE A 626 -13.02 13.70 10.19
N ALA A 627 -13.09 14.58 11.19
CA ALA A 627 -13.96 14.40 12.35
C ALA A 627 -15.44 14.51 11.95
N LEU A 628 -15.79 15.52 11.16
CA LEU A 628 -17.16 15.70 10.67
C LEU A 628 -17.60 14.52 9.78
N ALA A 629 -16.74 14.08 8.86
CA ALA A 629 -17.00 12.95 7.98
C ALA A 629 -17.20 11.64 8.74
N ALA A 630 -16.38 11.39 9.78
CA ALA A 630 -16.54 10.20 10.62
C ALA A 630 -17.87 10.22 11.39
N ARG A 631 -18.29 11.38 11.92
CA ARG A 631 -19.56 11.52 12.64
C ARG A 631 -20.77 11.46 11.72
N VAL A 632 -20.75 12.16 10.60
CA VAL A 632 -21.80 12.06 9.57
C VAL A 632 -21.89 10.62 9.07
N ARG A 633 -20.77 9.92 8.82
CA ARG A 633 -20.81 8.50 8.42
C ARG A 633 -21.37 7.60 9.51
N SER A 634 -20.99 7.79 10.77
CA SER A 634 -21.53 7.03 11.89
C SER A 634 -23.02 7.28 12.09
N LEU A 635 -23.49 8.52 11.90
CA LEU A 635 -24.92 8.84 11.88
C LEU A 635 -25.60 8.27 10.65
N LYS A 636 -24.97 8.27 9.48
CA LYS A 636 -25.53 7.58 8.32
C LYS A 636 -25.67 6.09 8.61
N GLU A 637 -24.67 5.48 9.23
CA GLU A 637 -24.73 4.09 9.65
C GLU A 637 -25.82 3.88 10.72
N LYS A 638 -25.97 4.76 11.73
CA LYS A 638 -26.93 4.63 12.85
C LYS A 638 -28.37 5.07 12.57
N VAL A 639 -28.58 6.10 11.75
CA VAL A 639 -29.89 6.69 11.40
C VAL A 639 -30.47 6.01 10.17
N PHE A 640 -29.64 5.61 9.19
CA PHE A 640 -30.08 4.76 8.07
C PHE A 640 -30.00 3.26 8.40
N LEU A 641 -29.78 2.92 9.67
CA LEU A 641 -29.97 1.56 10.19
C LEU A 641 -31.48 1.27 10.25
N GLN A 642 -31.94 0.60 9.19
CA GLN A 642 -32.99 -0.44 9.12
C GLN A 642 -34.13 -0.19 8.13
N LYS A 643 -34.71 1.01 8.02
CA LYS A 643 -35.86 1.21 7.11
C LYS A 643 -35.42 1.70 5.73
N TRP A 644 -35.63 0.84 4.73
CA TRP A 644 -35.68 1.24 3.33
C TRP A 644 -37.04 1.87 3.10
N SER A 645 -37.10 3.08 2.53
CA SER A 645 -38.37 3.59 2.04
C SER A 645 -38.80 2.82 0.78
N ASP A 646 -40.09 2.88 0.46
CA ASP A 646 -40.62 2.28 -0.76
C ASP A 646 -39.98 2.92 -1.99
N GLU A 647 -39.76 4.24 -1.94
CA GLU A 647 -39.09 5.01 -2.99
C GLU A 647 -37.64 4.57 -3.20
N GLU A 648 -36.86 4.42 -2.13
CA GLU A 648 -35.47 3.93 -2.21
C GLU A 648 -35.41 2.49 -2.74
N THR A 649 -36.37 1.65 -2.34
CA THR A 649 -36.46 0.27 -2.80
C THR A 649 -36.80 0.22 -4.28
N ARG A 650 -37.74 1.05 -4.75
CA ARG A 650 -38.13 1.14 -6.16
C ARG A 650 -36.97 1.61 -7.04
N LYS A 651 -36.30 2.72 -6.68
CA LYS A 651 -35.12 3.22 -7.40
C LYS A 651 -34.00 2.20 -7.50
N LEU A 652 -33.78 1.42 -6.44
CA LEU A 652 -32.79 0.34 -6.47
C LEU A 652 -33.21 -0.78 -7.42
N ILE A 653 -34.48 -1.21 -7.39
CA ILE A 653 -35.00 -2.26 -8.27
C ILE A 653 -34.89 -1.83 -9.74
N ASP A 654 -35.35 -0.62 -10.06
CA ASP A 654 -35.33 -0.08 -11.43
C ASP A 654 -33.91 -0.02 -11.99
N TYR A 655 -32.96 0.47 -11.18
CA TYR A 655 -31.56 0.51 -11.58
C TYR A 655 -30.97 -0.88 -11.82
N VAL A 656 -31.26 -1.85 -10.95
CA VAL A 656 -30.71 -3.21 -11.10
C VAL A 656 -31.31 -3.91 -12.32
N ARG A 657 -32.60 -3.69 -12.62
CA ARG A 657 -33.27 -4.27 -13.80
C ARG A 657 -32.81 -3.61 -15.11
N GLY A 658 -32.49 -2.33 -15.09
CA GLY A 658 -31.98 -1.59 -16.25
C GLY A 658 -30.48 -1.81 -16.53
N CYS A 659 -29.79 -2.65 -15.76
CA CYS A 659 -28.38 -2.94 -15.97
C CYS A 659 -28.20 -4.32 -16.61
N ASP A 660 -27.69 -4.36 -17.84
CA ASP A 660 -27.32 -5.62 -18.52
C ASP A 660 -26.09 -6.31 -17.89
N SER A 661 -25.37 -5.58 -17.03
CA SER A 661 -24.16 -6.04 -16.35
C SER A 661 -24.29 -5.92 -14.83
N LYS A 662 -23.27 -6.42 -14.10
CA LYS A 662 -23.27 -6.42 -12.64
C LYS A 662 -23.46 -4.98 -12.09
N PRO A 663 -24.54 -4.69 -11.33
CA PRO A 663 -24.87 -3.33 -10.92
C PRO A 663 -23.79 -2.74 -10.02
N SER A 664 -23.33 -1.53 -10.36
CA SER A 664 -22.38 -0.77 -9.53
C SER A 664 -23.02 -0.30 -8.22
N VAL A 665 -22.73 -1.01 -7.14
CA VAL A 665 -23.18 -0.65 -5.78
C VAL A 665 -22.66 0.70 -5.30
N ALA A 666 -21.50 1.14 -5.81
CA ALA A 666 -20.96 2.46 -5.51
C ALA A 666 -21.77 3.57 -6.18
N TYR A 667 -22.20 3.37 -7.42
CA TYR A 667 -23.08 4.30 -8.13
C TYR A 667 -24.44 4.40 -7.43
N LEU A 668 -25.06 3.26 -7.11
CA LEU A 668 -26.31 3.21 -6.34
C LEU A 668 -26.22 3.95 -5.01
N SER A 669 -25.13 3.77 -4.26
CA SER A 669 -24.91 4.49 -3.00
C SER A 669 -24.88 6.02 -3.21
N LYS A 670 -24.21 6.47 -4.28
CA LYS A 670 -24.15 7.89 -4.64
C LYS A 670 -25.52 8.42 -5.09
N MET A 671 -26.24 7.64 -5.90
CA MET A 671 -27.57 7.98 -6.42
C MET A 671 -28.60 8.11 -5.30
N LEU A 672 -28.60 7.20 -4.33
CA LEU A 672 -29.54 7.24 -3.22
C LEU A 672 -29.17 8.30 -2.18
N GLY A 673 -27.88 8.60 -2.00
CA GLY A 673 -27.37 9.61 -1.04
C GLY A 673 -27.53 9.23 0.44
N THR A 674 -28.50 8.39 0.76
CA THR A 674 -28.92 7.91 2.09
C THR A 674 -28.37 6.53 2.43
N LYS A 675 -27.99 5.72 1.44
CA LYS A 675 -27.54 4.33 1.64
C LYS A 675 -26.07 4.15 1.23
N SER A 676 -25.31 3.41 2.02
CA SER A 676 -23.92 3.03 1.71
C SER A 676 -23.87 1.91 0.68
N SER A 677 -22.74 1.77 -0.03
CA SER A 677 -22.52 0.68 -1.01
C SER A 677 -22.75 -0.71 -0.40
N ARG A 678 -22.37 -0.89 0.88
CA ARG A 678 -22.58 -2.12 1.62
C ARG A 678 -24.07 -2.38 1.85
N GLN A 679 -24.84 -1.36 2.25
CA GLN A 679 -26.29 -1.48 2.45
C GLN A 679 -27.02 -1.77 1.13
N CYS A 680 -26.66 -1.08 0.05
CA CYS A 680 -27.20 -1.36 -1.29
C CYS A 680 -26.92 -2.81 -1.70
N GLY A 681 -25.68 -3.29 -1.50
CA GLY A 681 -25.32 -4.68 -1.79
C GLY A 681 -26.12 -5.69 -0.97
N SER A 682 -26.26 -5.45 0.33
CA SER A 682 -27.06 -6.32 1.21
C SER A 682 -28.55 -6.33 0.82
N LYS A 683 -29.14 -5.19 0.43
CA LYS A 683 -30.54 -5.13 -0.01
C LYS A 683 -30.74 -5.82 -1.35
N ILE A 684 -29.83 -5.68 -2.31
CA ILE A 684 -29.86 -6.42 -3.58
C ILE A 684 -29.84 -7.93 -3.31
N ALA A 685 -28.92 -8.39 -2.44
CA ALA A 685 -28.84 -9.81 -2.08
C ALA A 685 -30.14 -10.31 -1.42
N HIS A 686 -30.75 -9.50 -0.56
CA HIS A 686 -32.05 -9.82 0.06
C HIS A 686 -33.19 -9.89 -0.97
N LEU A 687 -33.30 -8.90 -1.87
CA LEU A 687 -34.32 -8.84 -2.91
C LEU A 687 -34.20 -9.99 -3.92
N ARG A 688 -32.98 -10.44 -4.21
CA ARG A 688 -32.74 -11.66 -5.00
C ARG A 688 -33.19 -12.91 -4.26
N LYS A 689 -32.82 -13.03 -2.98
CA LYS A 689 -33.23 -14.16 -2.15
C LYS A 689 -34.77 -14.24 -2.01
N SER A 690 -35.46 -13.11 -2.02
CA SER A 690 -36.92 -13.04 -1.96
C SER A 690 -37.61 -13.11 -3.34
N GLY A 691 -36.85 -13.31 -4.44
CA GLY A 691 -37.40 -13.44 -5.80
C GLY A 691 -37.93 -12.15 -6.44
N VAL A 692 -37.68 -10.98 -5.84
CA VAL A 692 -38.12 -9.68 -6.39
C VAL A 692 -37.20 -9.19 -7.51
N LEU A 693 -35.92 -9.56 -7.41
CA LEU A 693 -34.91 -9.35 -8.45
C LEU A 693 -34.39 -10.70 -8.93
N ALA A 694 -34.15 -10.80 -10.25
CA ALA A 694 -33.50 -11.95 -10.85
C ALA A 694 -32.01 -12.06 -10.48
#